data_AF-D0LGJ4-F1
#
_entry.id   AF-D0LGJ4-F1
#
_cell.length_a   1.000
_cell.length_b   1.000
_cell.length_c   1.000
_cell.angle_alpha   90.00
_cell.angle_beta   90.00
_cell.angle_gamma   90.00
#
_symmetry.space_group_name_H-M   'P 1'
#
loop_
_entity.id
_entity.type
_entity.pdbx_description
1 polymer ?
#
loop_
_entity_poly.entity_id
_entity_poly.type
_entity_poly.pdbx_seq_one_letter_code
_entity_poly.pdbx_strand_id
1 'polypeptide(L)'
;MPSRLSSLLVSDGVVSVKRMEHAFQRQVIYGGSLDTILLEMNLVSEARLVQYLSKATSLPPATPQETAGTDTAAAERCLAAVADRYRVVPLCFSDSALRLLVHDPVEMAGLEELANELGVAVQPLVVPEYRFHLTHVRVFGGTPDARYETLARRADESRPLQPVGKARSVIVDAGGGGGGDTERTAAAPTTIEAAAEVFELPAPKRREKRTMEMASAALARRSELDLGNASPVAPTREQRLGHLDTAPVAATDSGRESPANARARAAGPDTEALSAEQAIAALPEAEDRDIIFNLLLRAVRHWSEYAALFTVQGQSAIGRIAIDGDRVDRMAIARAVLPLDMASPFRTVAQSLTPYAGPLRIELPGMNSMLADLGIAPTTTVVLVPVILRGRVVAIALGHGGAEPVSDEASGALMPVTVAAADAISRLIVKAKSQRQTAVTAVAPPPGQEPAAAPAPDAEADTDRYEGPRRRPERSTQVMAHPPIDSVLSAVQSENPEEADYGRASALARPDETLSALAARFPGTLWVERFELEGQPLPPAEHGPLLALTIELGPLATELLIEKLADPDRETRYYAALCLAETRPREALEPFVEHLFDSDYGIRSLVIDALSDYPAAQLEKALARVRQALHSDQGGRVQAAGNALAKLGDTHAVPVLIDVMAEGGSGAEHARRTLISLTRQDFASSVRKWRSWWNKHQEQHMIEWLIEALGHKDENLRGAAAEDLRQRTGEYFGFHHDLSKREREQAQQRWREWWRQTGSMKFAGPRA
;
A
#
# COMPACT_ATOMS: atom_id res chain seq x y z
N MET A 1 2.05 26.43 -5.84
CA MET A 1 3.24 26.17 -6.68
C MET A 1 3.84 24.85 -6.21
N PRO A 2 4.17 23.89 -7.10
CA PRO A 2 4.86 22.68 -6.67
C PRO A 2 6.22 23.07 -6.06
N SER A 3 6.54 22.52 -4.89
CA SER A 3 7.83 22.75 -4.25
C SER A 3 8.95 22.24 -5.17
N ARG A 4 10.11 22.89 -5.18
CA ARG A 4 11.24 22.46 -6.02
C ARG A 4 11.67 21.02 -5.71
N LEU A 5 11.51 20.60 -4.46
CA LEU A 5 11.66 19.22 -4.00
C LEU A 5 10.73 18.25 -4.75
N SER A 6 9.43 18.56 -4.84
CA SER A 6 8.46 17.72 -5.55
C SER A 6 8.79 17.55 -7.03
N SER A 7 9.19 18.64 -7.70
CA SER A 7 9.56 18.61 -9.11
C SER A 7 10.78 17.72 -9.37
N LEU A 8 11.81 17.81 -8.52
CA LEU A 8 13.03 17.00 -8.64
C LEU A 8 12.76 15.50 -8.41
N LEU A 9 11.94 15.16 -7.41
CA LEU A 9 11.61 13.77 -7.11
C LEU A 9 10.78 13.11 -8.22
N VAL A 10 9.89 13.89 -8.84
CA VAL A 10 9.07 13.41 -9.97
C VAL A 10 9.88 13.34 -11.26
N SER A 11 10.71 14.35 -11.56
CA SER A 11 11.53 14.36 -12.77
C SER A 11 12.54 13.21 -12.82
N ASP A 12 13.10 12.87 -11.67
CA ASP A 12 14.09 11.81 -11.54
C ASP A 12 13.44 10.42 -11.39
N GLY A 13 12.10 10.34 -11.46
CA GLY A 13 11.34 9.09 -11.38
C GLY A 13 11.35 8.42 -9.98
N VAL A 14 11.89 9.09 -8.96
CA VAL A 14 11.97 8.57 -7.59
C VAL A 14 10.57 8.45 -6.98
N VAL A 15 9.69 9.40 -7.28
CA VAL A 15 8.29 9.35 -6.86
C VAL A 15 7.40 9.65 -8.07
N SER A 16 6.50 8.72 -8.42
CA SER A 16 5.56 8.95 -9.53
C SER A 16 4.63 10.14 -9.27
N VAL A 17 4.11 10.75 -10.35
CA VAL A 17 3.14 11.86 -10.28
C VAL A 17 1.93 11.51 -9.41
N LYS A 18 1.37 10.31 -9.59
CA LYS A 18 0.20 9.84 -8.82
C LYS A 18 0.50 9.68 -7.33
N ARG A 19 1.69 9.15 -6.98
CA ARG A 19 2.13 9.03 -5.58
C ARG A 19 2.41 10.41 -4.96
N MET A 20 2.94 11.34 -5.75
CA MET A 20 3.15 12.73 -5.33
C MET A 20 1.84 13.49 -5.11
N GLU A 21 0.82 13.27 -5.96
CA GLU A 21 -0.54 13.80 -5.73
C GLU A 21 -1.13 13.30 -4.41
N HIS A 22 -0.95 12.00 -4.13
CA HIS A 22 -1.35 11.40 -2.84
C HIS A 22 -0.58 12.02 -1.66
N ALA A 23 0.72 12.29 -1.83
CA ALA A 23 1.52 12.97 -0.82
C ALA A 23 1.00 14.39 -0.55
N PHE A 24 0.64 15.17 -1.59
CA PHE A 24 0.02 16.48 -1.40
C PHE A 24 -1.35 16.40 -0.73
N GLN A 25 -2.19 15.42 -1.09
CA GLN A 25 -3.48 15.21 -0.42
C GLN A 25 -3.29 14.90 1.07
N ARG A 26 -2.34 14.02 1.41
CA ARG A 26 -1.98 13.72 2.80
C ARG A 26 -1.41 14.94 3.52
N GLN A 27 -0.58 15.76 2.85
CA GLN A 27 -0.07 17.00 3.41
C GLN A 27 -1.21 17.97 3.77
N VAL A 28 -2.25 18.08 2.93
CA VAL A 28 -3.43 18.90 3.21
C VAL A 28 -4.22 18.36 4.41
N ILE A 29 -4.27 17.04 4.59
CA ILE A 29 -5.02 16.38 5.67
C ILE A 29 -4.27 16.43 7.01
N TYR A 30 -2.99 16.08 7.03
CA TYR A 30 -2.19 15.90 8.24
C TYR A 30 -1.32 17.12 8.59
N GLY A 31 -1.15 18.07 7.67
CA GLY A 31 -0.24 19.20 7.83
C GLY A 31 1.24 18.78 7.88
N GLY A 32 2.12 19.77 8.05
CA GLY A 32 3.59 19.60 7.99
C GLY A 32 4.15 19.82 6.58
N SER A 33 5.46 19.70 6.45
CA SER A 33 6.15 19.81 5.17
C SER A 33 6.14 18.49 4.38
N LEU A 34 6.36 18.64 3.06
CA LEU A 34 6.21 17.53 2.11
C LEU A 34 7.21 16.39 2.40
N ASP A 35 8.40 16.72 2.87
CA ASP A 35 9.45 15.79 3.28
C ASP A 35 8.99 14.85 4.40
N THR A 36 8.31 15.35 5.44
CA THR A 36 7.72 14.53 6.51
C THR A 36 6.70 13.53 5.94
N ILE A 37 5.81 14.00 5.06
CA ILE A 37 4.79 13.13 4.45
C ILE A 37 5.42 12.06 3.55
N LEU A 38 6.47 12.41 2.79
CA LEU A 38 7.19 11.45 1.96
C LEU A 38 7.86 10.34 2.80
N LEU A 39 8.39 10.67 3.98
CA LEU A 39 8.94 9.69 4.92
C LEU A 39 7.86 8.83 5.57
N GLU A 40 6.74 9.43 5.99
CA GLU A 40 5.61 8.70 6.61
C GLU A 40 4.98 7.69 5.66
N MET A 41 4.90 8.05 4.37
CA MET A 41 4.43 7.17 3.30
C MET A 41 5.48 6.18 2.82
N ASN A 42 6.70 6.20 3.37
CA ASN A 42 7.83 5.39 2.97
C ASN A 42 8.14 5.47 1.46
N LEU A 43 7.92 6.65 0.85
CA LEU A 43 8.13 6.87 -0.58
C LEU A 43 9.59 7.14 -0.93
N VAL A 44 10.37 7.66 0.02
CA VAL A 44 11.80 7.98 -0.13
C VAL A 44 12.48 7.71 1.21
N SER A 45 13.69 7.12 1.20
CA SER A 45 14.48 6.96 2.41
C SER A 45 15.03 8.29 2.92
N GLU A 46 15.29 8.41 4.22
CA GLU A 46 15.84 9.65 4.81
C GLU A 46 17.14 10.09 4.12
N ALA A 47 18.07 9.15 3.93
CA ALA A 47 19.35 9.43 3.28
C ALA A 47 19.18 10.03 1.87
N ARG A 48 18.22 9.50 1.09
CA ARG A 48 17.96 9.98 -0.27
C ARG A 48 17.21 11.31 -0.25
N LEU A 49 16.25 11.46 0.65
CA LEU A 49 15.49 12.71 0.84
C LEU A 49 16.40 13.88 1.22
N VAL A 50 17.39 13.68 2.09
CA VAL A 50 18.39 14.69 2.47
C VAL A 50 19.20 15.18 1.26
N GLN A 51 19.57 14.26 0.33
CA GLN A 51 20.25 14.65 -0.91
C GLN A 51 19.36 15.54 -1.79
N TYR A 52 18.07 15.21 -1.90
CA TYR A 52 17.11 16.01 -2.67
C TYR A 52 16.80 17.36 -2.03
N LEU A 53 16.71 17.43 -0.70
CA LEU A 53 16.58 18.67 0.05
C LEU A 53 17.78 19.59 -0.17
N SER A 54 19.01 19.04 -0.10
CA SER A 54 20.23 19.79 -0.41
C SER A 54 20.23 20.33 -1.84
N LYS A 55 19.85 19.52 -2.84
CA LYS A 55 19.71 19.97 -4.23
C LYS A 55 18.61 21.02 -4.42
N ALA A 56 17.48 20.90 -3.73
CA ALA A 56 16.35 21.81 -3.88
C ALA A 56 16.63 23.19 -3.27
N THR A 57 17.31 23.22 -2.12
CA THR A 57 17.61 24.44 -1.34
C THR A 57 18.98 25.04 -1.65
N SER A 58 19.87 24.29 -2.33
CA SER A 58 21.28 24.63 -2.51
C SER A 58 22.07 24.78 -1.21
N LEU A 59 21.60 24.17 -0.11
CA LEU A 59 22.25 24.21 1.19
C LEU A 59 22.93 22.88 1.53
N PRO A 60 24.03 22.89 2.29
CA PRO A 60 24.66 21.67 2.78
C PRO A 60 23.74 20.95 3.78
N PRO A 61 23.66 19.60 3.74
CA PRO A 61 22.89 18.84 4.72
C PRO A 61 23.62 18.76 6.07
N ALA A 62 22.88 18.75 7.17
CA ALA A 62 23.48 18.52 8.49
C ALA A 62 23.86 17.04 8.69
N THR A 63 25.00 16.79 9.33
CA THR A 63 25.39 15.42 9.69
C THR A 63 24.66 14.93 10.94
N PRO A 64 24.50 13.60 11.13
CA PRO A 64 23.90 13.04 12.35
C PRO A 64 24.59 13.49 13.64
N GLN A 65 25.92 13.68 13.60
CA GLN A 65 26.72 14.14 14.73
C GLN A 65 26.43 15.60 15.09
N GLU A 66 26.28 16.47 14.07
CA GLU A 66 25.88 17.87 14.26
C GLU A 66 24.45 17.98 14.79
N THR A 67 23.54 17.11 14.33
CA THR A 67 22.17 17.03 14.88
C THR A 67 22.09 16.37 16.25
N ALA A 68 23.20 15.86 16.81
CA ALA A 68 23.24 15.25 18.14
C ALA A 68 23.88 16.17 19.19
N GLY A 69 24.84 17.00 18.80
CA GLY A 69 25.48 17.99 19.67
C GLY A 69 24.73 19.31 19.71
N THR A 70 24.70 19.97 20.87
CA THR A 70 24.23 21.34 20.99
C THR A 70 25.12 22.08 21.97
N ASP A 71 25.60 23.26 21.57
CA ASP A 71 26.43 24.15 22.37
C ASP A 71 25.56 25.14 23.14
N THR A 72 25.77 25.24 24.44
CA THR A 72 25.06 26.17 25.32
C THR A 72 25.27 27.63 24.88
N ALA A 73 26.47 27.98 24.39
CA ALA A 73 26.75 29.33 23.91
C ALA A 73 25.93 29.70 22.66
N ALA A 74 25.62 28.73 21.81
CA ALA A 74 24.80 28.91 20.62
C ALA A 74 23.32 29.13 20.97
N ALA A 75 22.81 28.37 21.95
CA ALA A 75 21.45 28.51 22.48
C ALA A 75 21.24 29.83 23.24
N GLU A 76 22.27 30.33 23.93
CA GLU A 76 22.24 31.65 24.58
C GLU A 76 22.26 32.80 23.57
N ARG A 77 22.93 32.63 22.42
CA ARG A 77 22.97 33.65 21.37
C ARG A 77 21.65 33.74 20.62
N CYS A 78 21.01 32.62 20.32
CA CYS A 78 19.73 32.56 19.61
C CYS A 78 18.67 31.93 20.52
N LEU A 79 17.93 32.79 21.25
CA LEU A 79 16.87 32.37 22.16
C LEU A 79 15.68 31.77 21.41
N ALA A 80 14.90 30.91 22.08
CA ALA A 80 13.73 30.22 21.51
C ALA A 80 12.79 31.14 20.72
N ALA A 81 12.46 32.33 21.24
CA ALA A 81 11.57 33.27 20.56
C ALA A 81 12.12 33.80 19.22
N VAL A 82 13.45 33.90 19.09
CA VAL A 82 14.13 34.27 17.84
C VAL A 82 14.22 33.04 16.93
N ALA A 83 14.58 31.89 17.48
CA ALA A 83 14.64 30.61 16.78
C ALA A 83 13.29 30.24 16.13
N ASP A 84 12.18 30.37 16.86
CA ASP A 84 10.82 30.14 16.37
C ASP A 84 10.42 31.13 15.26
N ARG A 85 10.76 32.41 15.42
CA ARG A 85 10.43 33.46 14.45
C ARG A 85 11.07 33.21 13.10
N TYR A 86 12.36 32.87 13.10
CA TYR A 86 13.12 32.64 11.87
C TYR A 86 13.16 31.17 11.45
N ARG A 87 12.50 30.27 12.21
CA ARG A 87 12.44 28.82 11.97
C ARG A 87 13.84 28.19 11.84
N VAL A 88 14.69 28.48 12.83
CA VAL A 88 16.07 27.99 12.92
C VAL A 88 16.32 27.25 14.23
N VAL A 89 17.30 26.34 14.28
CA VAL A 89 17.81 25.80 15.55
C VAL A 89 19.32 26.01 15.63
N PRO A 90 19.84 26.76 16.62
CA PRO A 90 21.29 26.95 16.77
C PRO A 90 21.96 25.64 17.22
N LEU A 91 23.12 25.33 16.63
CA LEU A 91 23.90 24.14 16.98
C LEU A 91 25.19 24.49 17.73
N CYS A 92 26.09 25.23 17.09
CA CYS A 92 27.40 25.59 17.62
C CYS A 92 28.01 26.76 16.84
N PHE A 93 29.08 27.33 17.38
CA PHE A 93 29.93 28.25 16.63
C PHE A 93 31.05 27.50 15.89
N SER A 94 31.22 27.82 14.61
CA SER A 94 32.35 27.36 13.77
C SER A 94 32.94 28.58 13.08
N ASP A 95 34.25 28.81 13.23
CA ASP A 95 34.96 29.92 12.57
C ASP A 95 34.31 31.31 12.75
N SER A 96 33.78 31.59 13.95
CA SER A 96 33.04 32.82 14.30
C SER A 96 31.67 32.98 13.63
N ALA A 97 31.15 31.93 12.96
CA ALA A 97 29.79 31.86 12.44
C ALA A 97 28.94 30.87 13.25
N LEU A 98 27.66 31.21 13.43
CA LEU A 98 26.67 30.37 14.10
C LEU A 98 26.11 29.35 13.09
N ARG A 99 26.42 28.06 13.30
CA ARG A 99 25.77 26.97 12.56
C ARG A 99 24.36 26.77 13.07
N LEU A 100 23.41 26.71 12.16
CA LEU A 100 22.00 26.54 12.49
C LEU A 100 21.33 25.54 11.54
N LEU A 101 20.36 24.80 12.07
CA LEU A 101 19.49 23.93 11.28
C LEU A 101 18.34 24.72 10.68
N VAL A 102 17.99 24.39 9.45
CA VAL A 102 16.80 24.85 8.73
C VAL A 102 16.08 23.68 8.07
N HIS A 103 14.80 23.86 7.77
CA HIS A 103 14.01 22.92 6.98
C HIS A 103 13.22 23.65 5.90
N ASP A 104 12.80 22.94 4.84
CA ASP A 104 12.07 23.51 3.70
C ASP A 104 10.65 23.97 4.12
N PRO A 105 10.15 25.15 3.66
CA PRO A 105 10.79 26.14 2.81
C PRO A 105 11.79 27.05 3.54
N VAL A 106 12.92 27.35 2.89
CA VAL A 106 13.97 28.23 3.44
C VAL A 106 13.92 29.63 2.83
N GLU A 107 13.86 30.66 3.67
CA GLU A 107 13.83 32.07 3.25
C GLU A 107 15.18 32.76 3.53
N MET A 108 15.99 32.95 2.48
CA MET A 108 17.34 33.53 2.61
C MET A 108 17.33 34.96 3.18
N ALA A 109 16.35 35.78 2.83
CA ALA A 109 16.20 37.14 3.37
C ALA A 109 16.01 37.13 4.90
N GLY A 110 15.22 36.18 5.42
CA GLY A 110 15.03 36.01 6.87
C GLY A 110 16.32 35.58 7.57
N LEU A 111 17.16 34.76 6.94
CA LEU A 111 18.45 34.37 7.49
C LEU A 111 19.47 35.54 7.52
N GLU A 112 19.42 36.43 6.53
CA GLU A 112 20.22 37.66 6.52
C GLU A 112 19.78 38.63 7.63
N GLU A 113 18.48 38.80 7.84
CA GLU A 113 17.92 39.58 8.94
C GLU A 113 18.31 39.00 10.31
N LEU A 114 18.22 37.66 10.46
CA LEU A 114 18.68 36.95 11.65
C LEU A 114 20.17 37.20 11.92
N ALA A 115 21.02 37.11 10.90
CA ALA A 115 22.46 37.36 11.06
C ALA A 115 22.75 38.79 11.55
N ASN A 116 22.00 39.77 11.04
CA ASN A 116 22.09 41.17 11.48
C ASN A 116 21.59 41.34 12.92
N GLU A 117 20.47 40.72 13.29
CA GLU A 117 19.90 40.78 14.64
C GLU A 117 20.83 40.11 15.67
N LEU A 118 21.40 38.96 15.31
CA LEU A 118 22.37 38.24 16.14
C LEU A 118 23.78 38.84 16.09
N GLY A 119 24.06 39.78 15.18
CA GLY A 119 25.38 40.38 15.00
C GLY A 119 26.52 39.38 14.73
N VAL A 120 26.21 38.21 14.17
CA VAL A 120 27.16 37.14 13.82
C VAL A 120 26.78 36.54 12.48
N ALA A 121 27.76 36.08 11.71
CA ALA A 121 27.49 35.33 10.48
C ALA A 121 26.75 34.03 10.81
N VAL A 122 25.85 33.59 9.93
CA VAL A 122 25.10 32.33 10.09
C VAL A 122 25.45 31.34 8.98
N GLN A 123 25.51 30.06 9.33
CA GLN A 123 25.74 28.94 8.40
C GLN A 123 24.55 27.98 8.45
N PRO A 124 23.60 28.07 7.51
CA PRO A 124 22.42 27.21 7.50
C PRO A 124 22.74 25.81 6.97
N LEU A 125 22.25 24.80 7.69
CA LEU A 125 22.32 23.38 7.33
C LEU A 125 20.90 22.81 7.18
N VAL A 126 20.61 22.18 6.04
CA VAL A 126 19.27 21.65 5.77
C VAL A 126 19.08 20.26 6.39
N VAL A 127 17.92 20.05 7.00
CA VAL A 127 17.47 18.76 7.54
C VAL A 127 15.99 18.52 7.22
N PRO A 128 15.51 17.26 7.28
CA PRO A 128 14.09 16.98 7.27
C PRO A 128 13.37 17.65 8.45
N GLU A 129 12.13 18.08 8.25
CA GLU A 129 11.33 18.78 9.28
C GLU A 129 11.25 18.02 10.61
N TYR A 130 11.08 16.69 10.60
CA TYR A 130 11.00 15.94 11.84
C TYR A 130 12.31 16.01 12.66
N ARG A 131 13.49 16.02 12.00
CA ARG A 131 14.81 16.18 12.65
C ARG A 131 14.96 17.59 13.22
N PHE A 132 14.47 18.59 12.50
CA PHE A 132 14.43 19.98 12.96
C PHE A 132 13.66 20.09 14.27
N HIS A 133 12.42 19.59 14.32
CA HIS A 133 11.58 19.68 15.51
C HIS A 133 12.13 18.92 16.71
N LEU A 134 12.68 17.72 16.50
CA LEU A 134 13.31 16.95 17.58
C LEU A 134 14.53 17.68 18.15
N THR A 135 15.33 18.30 17.28
CA THR A 135 16.48 19.09 17.71
C THR A 135 16.03 20.35 18.45
N HIS A 136 15.02 21.05 17.94
CA HIS A 136 14.44 22.23 18.58
C HIS A 136 13.98 21.94 20.02
N VAL A 137 13.19 20.89 20.20
CA VAL A 137 12.71 20.46 21.53
C VAL A 137 13.87 20.08 22.45
N ARG A 138 14.93 19.49 21.91
CA ARG A 138 16.13 19.17 22.70
C ARG A 138 16.90 20.42 23.13
N VAL A 139 17.00 21.44 22.27
CA VAL A 139 17.75 22.68 22.56
C VAL A 139 16.98 23.60 23.52
N PHE A 140 15.70 23.83 23.26
CA PHE A 140 14.90 24.83 23.98
C PHE A 140 13.90 24.23 24.97
N GLY A 141 13.78 22.91 25.02
CA GLY A 141 12.77 22.21 25.81
C GLY A 141 11.41 22.11 25.11
N GLY A 142 10.54 21.26 25.65
CA GLY A 142 9.20 20.98 25.11
C GLY A 142 8.92 19.49 25.04
N THR A 143 7.79 19.13 24.42
CA THR A 143 7.42 17.75 24.13
C THR A 143 7.36 17.56 22.62
N PRO A 144 8.08 16.59 22.02
CA PRO A 144 7.99 16.37 20.60
C PRO A 144 6.62 15.80 20.22
N ASP A 145 6.20 16.05 18.99
CA ASP A 145 5.03 15.38 18.42
C ASP A 145 5.35 13.89 18.20
N ALA A 146 4.40 13.03 18.60
CA ALA A 146 4.51 11.58 18.47
C ALA A 146 4.79 11.12 17.03
N ARG A 147 4.34 11.89 16.02
CA ARG A 147 4.64 11.60 14.61
C ARG A 147 6.13 11.69 14.31
N TYR A 148 6.83 12.69 14.87
CA TYR A 148 8.26 12.89 14.68
C TYR A 148 9.10 11.89 15.46
N GLU A 149 8.66 11.52 16.67
CA GLU A 149 9.29 10.45 17.45
C GLU A 149 9.21 9.10 16.73
N THR A 150 8.07 8.82 16.10
CA THR A 150 7.89 7.59 15.32
C THR A 150 8.81 7.53 14.12
N LEU A 151 8.96 8.64 13.39
CA LEU A 151 9.91 8.76 12.28
C LEU A 151 11.37 8.60 12.73
N ALA A 152 11.75 9.22 13.86
CA ALA A 152 13.10 9.07 14.40
C ALA A 152 13.42 7.63 14.81
N ARG A 153 12.50 6.94 15.46
CA ARG A 153 12.67 5.53 15.81
C ARG A 153 12.86 4.66 14.57
N ARG A 154 12.04 4.85 13.53
CA ARG A 154 12.18 4.12 12.25
C ARG A 154 13.52 4.43 11.55
N ALA A 155 13.95 5.68 11.60
CA ALA A 155 15.23 6.11 11.03
C ALA A 155 16.43 5.52 11.78
N ASP A 156 16.39 5.43 13.11
CA ASP A 156 17.44 4.83 13.91
C ASP A 156 17.48 3.29 13.80
N GLU A 157 16.33 2.64 13.60
CA GLU A 157 16.22 1.21 13.25
C GLU A 157 16.85 0.91 11.87
N SER A 158 16.94 1.92 10.99
CA SER A 158 17.48 1.82 9.64
C SER A 158 18.98 2.17 9.52
N ARG A 159 19.72 2.29 10.63
CA ARG A 159 21.16 2.65 10.59
C ARG A 159 22.00 1.59 9.87
N PRO A 160 23.00 2.00 9.05
CA PRO A 160 23.97 1.06 8.51
C PRO A 160 24.83 0.47 9.64
N LEU A 161 25.13 -0.82 9.53
CA LEU A 161 26.08 -1.53 10.37
C LEU A 161 27.42 -0.77 10.40
N GLN A 162 27.97 -0.54 11.60
CA GLN A 162 29.32 0.02 11.70
C GLN A 162 30.32 -0.96 11.07
N PRO A 163 31.29 -0.47 10.28
CA PRO A 163 32.32 -1.33 9.72
C PRO A 163 33.16 -1.88 10.87
N VAL A 164 32.97 -3.16 11.19
CA VAL A 164 33.87 -3.88 12.09
C VAL A 164 35.07 -4.32 11.27
N GLY A 165 36.07 -3.44 11.15
CA GLY A 165 37.31 -3.74 10.43
C GLY A 165 38.27 -2.55 10.41
N LYS A 166 39.56 -2.79 10.68
CA LYS A 166 40.58 -1.74 10.54
C LYS A 166 40.68 -1.34 9.06
N ALA A 167 40.62 -0.05 8.77
CA ALA A 167 40.92 0.48 7.44
C ALA A 167 42.29 -0.03 6.97
N ARG A 168 42.34 -0.71 5.83
CA ARG A 168 43.61 -1.09 5.20
C ARG A 168 44.31 0.17 4.74
N SER A 169 45.47 0.47 5.32
CA SER A 169 46.39 1.47 4.79
C SER A 169 46.94 0.96 3.46
N VAL A 170 46.58 1.63 2.37
CA VAL A 170 47.21 1.43 1.06
C VAL A 170 48.57 2.14 1.10
N ILE A 171 49.64 1.36 1.16
CA ILE A 171 51.01 1.86 0.91
C ILE A 171 51.12 2.03 -0.60
N VAL A 172 51.16 3.27 -1.07
CA VAL A 172 51.52 3.58 -2.45
C VAL A 172 53.04 3.55 -2.53
N ASP A 173 53.58 2.46 -3.08
CA ASP A 173 54.97 2.41 -3.49
C ASP A 173 55.03 2.92 -4.94
N ALA A 174 55.56 4.14 -5.10
CA ALA A 174 55.90 4.69 -6.41
C ALA A 174 57.26 5.38 -6.30
N GLY A 175 58.30 4.58 -6.49
CA GLY A 175 59.63 5.10 -6.78
C GLY A 175 59.67 5.72 -8.18
N GLY A 176 60.30 6.89 -8.28
CA GLY A 176 61.11 7.26 -9.43
C GLY A 176 60.67 8.50 -10.21
N GLY A 177 61.25 9.66 -9.85
CA GLY A 177 61.82 10.57 -10.85
C GLY A 177 61.34 12.02 -10.86
N GLY A 178 62.15 12.92 -10.28
CA GLY A 178 62.57 14.13 -11.00
C GLY A 178 61.93 15.47 -10.61
N GLY A 179 62.51 16.14 -9.60
CA GLY A 179 63.05 17.51 -9.70
C GLY A 179 62.11 18.73 -9.64
N GLY A 180 62.37 19.61 -8.67
CA GLY A 180 62.30 21.07 -8.89
C GLY A 180 61.37 21.89 -7.98
N ASP A 181 61.87 22.23 -6.79
CA ASP A 181 61.72 23.48 -6.01
C ASP A 181 60.49 24.40 -6.22
N THR A 182 59.71 24.67 -5.15
CA THR A 182 59.81 25.91 -4.34
C THR A 182 58.78 25.96 -3.19
N GLU A 183 59.32 25.97 -1.96
CA GLU A 183 58.97 26.81 -0.81
C GLU A 183 57.51 27.31 -0.57
N ARG A 184 56.89 26.95 0.58
CA ARG A 184 56.92 27.76 1.83
C ARG A 184 56.06 27.17 2.98
N THR A 185 56.75 26.87 4.09
CA THR A 185 56.43 27.12 5.54
C THR A 185 55.00 26.94 6.06
N ALA A 186 54.76 25.96 6.96
CA ALA A 186 54.96 26.00 8.43
C ALA A 186 53.77 26.66 9.16
N ALA A 187 53.25 26.23 10.32
CA ALA A 187 53.70 25.31 11.35
C ALA A 187 52.48 24.85 12.20
N ALA A 188 52.61 23.71 12.88
CA ALA A 188 51.82 23.35 14.06
C ALA A 188 52.17 24.30 15.25
N PRO A 189 51.50 24.25 16.43
CA PRO A 189 51.80 23.16 17.37
C PRO A 189 50.75 22.79 18.47
N THR A 190 51.02 21.63 19.08
CA THR A 190 50.94 21.25 20.52
C THR A 190 49.65 21.10 21.34
N THR A 191 49.59 19.88 21.91
CA THR A 191 49.02 19.35 23.16
C THR A 191 49.28 20.17 24.44
N ILE A 192 48.41 20.09 25.47
CA ILE A 192 48.72 19.86 26.91
C ILE A 192 47.44 19.70 27.78
N GLU A 193 47.45 18.62 28.57
CA GLU A 193 47.02 18.30 29.96
C GLU A 193 45.66 18.67 30.64
N ALA A 194 45.21 17.62 31.34
CA ALA A 194 44.24 17.43 32.43
C ALA A 194 44.23 18.41 33.62
N ALA A 195 43.09 18.49 34.33
CA ALA A 195 42.93 18.04 35.73
C ALA A 195 41.52 18.34 36.29
N ALA A 196 41.08 17.48 37.21
CA ALA A 196 39.78 17.47 37.89
C ALA A 196 39.76 18.35 39.16
N GLU A 197 38.58 18.77 39.61
CA GLU A 197 38.27 18.84 41.05
C GLU A 197 36.75 18.87 41.35
N VAL A 198 36.41 18.18 42.43
CA VAL A 198 35.08 17.93 43.02
C VAL A 198 34.86 18.94 44.15
N PHE A 199 33.64 19.45 44.35
CA PHE A 199 33.20 19.83 45.71
C PHE A 199 31.68 19.82 45.90
N GLU A 200 31.27 19.28 47.06
CA GLU A 200 29.92 18.93 47.51
C GLU A 200 29.05 20.11 47.96
N LEU A 201 27.73 19.82 47.94
CA LEU A 201 26.59 20.58 48.47
C LEU A 201 26.73 21.02 49.94
N PRO A 202 25.89 21.99 50.35
CA PRO A 202 24.99 21.68 51.45
C PRO A 202 23.55 22.19 51.27
N ALA A 203 22.61 21.41 51.78
CA ALA A 203 21.26 21.81 52.19
C ALA A 203 21.15 21.61 53.72
N PRO A 204 19.97 21.76 54.38
CA PRO A 204 18.89 22.76 54.28
C PRO A 204 18.54 23.35 55.68
N LYS A 205 17.72 24.41 55.77
CA LYS A 205 16.86 24.64 56.96
C LYS A 205 15.49 25.22 56.62
N ARG A 206 14.55 24.82 57.48
CA ARG A 206 13.10 24.69 57.38
C ARG A 206 12.42 25.61 58.40
N ARG A 207 11.23 26.16 58.09
CA ARG A 207 10.06 26.54 58.95
C ARG A 207 9.31 27.75 58.35
N GLU A 208 8.01 28.00 58.53
CA GLU A 208 6.77 27.28 58.90
C GLU A 208 5.61 28.31 58.67
N LYS A 209 4.42 27.85 58.22
CA LYS A 209 3.00 28.24 58.59
C LYS A 209 2.60 29.76 58.61
N ARG A 210 1.40 30.25 58.25
CA ARG A 210 0.00 29.77 58.25
C ARG A 210 -0.92 30.87 57.61
N THR A 211 -1.97 30.47 56.87
CA THR A 211 -3.41 30.94 56.81
C THR A 211 -3.82 32.33 57.35
N MET A 212 -4.83 33.11 56.90
CA MET A 212 -6.15 32.86 56.25
C MET A 212 -6.85 34.23 55.93
N GLU A 213 -8.04 34.17 55.30
CA GLU A 213 -9.15 35.18 55.24
C GLU A 213 -9.27 36.17 54.05
N MET A 214 -10.31 35.99 53.22
CA MET A 214 -11.64 36.61 53.42
C MET A 214 -12.68 36.01 52.46
N ALA A 215 -13.92 35.90 52.95
CA ALA A 215 -15.10 35.36 52.28
C ALA A 215 -16.16 36.45 52.00
N SER A 216 -16.90 36.25 50.89
CA SER A 216 -18.30 36.58 50.56
C SER A 216 -19.03 37.80 51.15
N ALA A 217 -19.70 38.59 50.30
CA ALA A 217 -21.09 39.08 50.51
C ALA A 217 -21.70 39.84 49.29
N ALA A 218 -23.03 39.74 49.19
CA ALA A 218 -24.05 40.61 48.55
C ALA A 218 -24.39 40.41 47.05
N LEU A 219 -25.52 39.77 46.67
CA LEU A 219 -26.96 40.15 46.70
C LEU A 219 -27.46 41.14 45.62
N ALA A 220 -28.23 40.59 44.67
CA ALA A 220 -29.60 40.94 44.23
C ALA A 220 -30.05 42.41 44.01
N ARG A 221 -30.65 42.62 42.82
CA ARG A 221 -31.78 43.51 42.36
C ARG A 221 -31.46 43.99 40.92
N ARG A 222 -32.34 44.14 39.93
CA ARG A 222 -33.81 44.22 39.76
C ARG A 222 -34.06 44.22 38.21
N SER A 223 -35.02 43.46 37.65
CA SER A 223 -36.36 43.86 37.11
C SER A 223 -36.34 44.96 36.02
N GLU A 224 -37.17 45.07 34.98
CA GLU A 224 -38.35 44.41 34.37
C GLU A 224 -38.78 45.33 33.18
N LEU A 225 -39.50 44.80 32.17
CA LEU A 225 -40.57 45.40 31.31
C LEU A 225 -40.67 44.56 30.00
N ASP A 226 -41.66 43.67 29.83
CA ASP A 226 -43.03 43.85 29.27
C ASP A 226 -43.07 44.10 27.74
N LEU A 227 -43.96 43.59 26.87
CA LEU A 227 -45.21 42.80 26.97
C LEU A 227 -45.67 42.33 25.57
N GLY A 228 -46.43 41.22 25.53
CA GLY A 228 -47.55 40.98 24.60
C GLY A 228 -47.30 40.00 23.43
N ASN A 229 -48.17 39.04 23.09
CA ASN A 229 -49.47 38.65 23.64
C ASN A 229 -49.95 37.30 23.05
N ALA A 230 -50.82 36.61 23.81
CA ALA A 230 -51.92 35.70 23.42
C ALA A 230 -51.68 34.22 22.97
N SER A 231 -52.26 33.31 23.77
CA SER A 231 -52.60 31.88 23.58
C SER A 231 -54.04 31.72 23.02
N PRO A 232 -54.72 30.55 22.99
CA PRO A 232 -54.39 29.13 22.70
C PRO A 232 -55.45 28.50 21.73
N VAL A 233 -55.55 27.16 21.58
CA VAL A 233 -56.82 26.36 21.57
C VAL A 233 -56.54 24.87 21.23
N ALA A 234 -57.06 23.98 22.08
CA ALA A 234 -57.54 22.64 21.71
C ALA A 234 -59.07 22.61 21.89
N PRO A 235 -59.80 21.71 21.22
CA PRO A 235 -60.59 20.77 22.04
C PRO A 235 -60.80 19.35 21.45
N THR A 236 -61.18 18.50 22.39
CA THR A 236 -61.63 17.10 22.39
C THR A 236 -62.97 16.84 21.67
N ARG A 237 -63.24 15.59 21.24
CA ARG A 237 -64.58 14.98 21.32
C ARG A 237 -64.54 13.44 21.38
N GLU A 238 -65.12 12.91 22.46
CA GLU A 238 -65.48 11.50 22.70
C GLU A 238 -66.75 11.10 21.92
N GLN A 239 -66.95 9.81 21.61
CA GLN A 239 -68.07 9.03 22.18
C GLN A 239 -68.10 7.53 21.76
N ARG A 240 -68.50 6.74 22.77
CA ARG A 240 -68.70 5.29 22.91
C ARG A 240 -69.78 4.68 22.01
N LEU A 241 -69.70 3.34 21.85
CA LEU A 241 -70.73 2.28 22.03
C LEU A 241 -69.96 0.93 21.85
N GLY A 242 -70.05 -0.17 22.62
CA GLY A 242 -70.89 -0.65 23.72
C GLY A 242 -71.22 -2.15 23.53
N HIS A 243 -70.83 -3.02 24.49
CA HIS A 243 -71.30 -4.41 24.77
C HIS A 243 -71.02 -5.56 23.77
N LEU A 244 -70.97 -6.85 24.13
CA LEU A 244 -70.57 -7.69 25.29
C LEU A 244 -70.72 -9.17 24.82
N ASP A 245 -69.89 -10.06 25.37
CA ASP A 245 -70.02 -11.53 25.52
C ASP A 245 -70.16 -12.50 24.31
N THR A 246 -69.15 -13.36 24.12
CA THR A 246 -69.16 -14.78 24.56
C THR A 246 -67.84 -15.49 24.15
N ALA A 247 -67.28 -16.28 25.07
CA ALA A 247 -66.12 -17.17 24.87
C ALA A 247 -66.59 -18.58 24.42
N PRO A 248 -65.69 -19.57 24.21
CA PRO A 248 -64.40 -19.58 23.51
C PRO A 248 -64.42 -20.66 22.38
N VAL A 249 -63.31 -20.84 21.64
CA VAL A 249 -62.72 -22.14 21.21
C VAL A 249 -61.92 -22.00 19.91
N ALA A 250 -60.72 -22.59 19.95
CA ALA A 250 -59.85 -23.02 18.86
C ALA A 250 -59.18 -21.95 17.98
N ALA A 251 -57.88 -21.81 18.22
CA ALA A 251 -56.94 -21.07 17.42
C ALA A 251 -56.84 -21.63 15.99
N THR A 252 -57.22 -20.82 15.01
CA THR A 252 -56.68 -20.84 13.64
C THR A 252 -56.49 -19.39 13.24
N ASP A 253 -55.30 -18.84 13.47
CA ASP A 253 -54.91 -17.52 12.97
C ASP A 253 -54.51 -17.67 11.50
N SER A 254 -55.46 -17.36 10.62
CA SER A 254 -55.19 -16.98 9.25
C SER A 254 -54.45 -15.64 9.26
N GLY A 255 -53.12 -15.73 9.10
CA GLY A 255 -52.20 -14.60 9.18
C GLY A 255 -52.62 -13.41 8.34
N ARG A 256 -52.79 -12.26 9.00
CA ARG A 256 -52.55 -10.96 8.40
C ARG A 256 -51.04 -10.79 8.31
N GLU A 257 -50.50 -10.88 7.09
CA GLU A 257 -49.07 -10.71 6.82
C GLU A 257 -48.60 -9.32 7.25
N SER A 258 -47.56 -9.30 8.09
CA SER A 258 -46.83 -8.11 8.52
C SER A 258 -45.98 -7.55 7.37
N PRO A 259 -45.68 -6.23 7.29
CA PRO A 259 -44.86 -5.62 6.23
C PRO A 259 -43.46 -6.24 6.08
N ALA A 260 -42.99 -6.99 7.10
CA ALA A 260 -41.78 -7.79 7.07
C ALA A 260 -41.82 -8.95 6.05
N ASN A 261 -42.98 -9.58 5.84
CA ASN A 261 -43.12 -10.72 4.92
C ASN A 261 -43.19 -10.31 3.45
N ALA A 262 -43.62 -9.08 3.15
CA ALA A 262 -43.60 -8.55 1.78
C ALA A 262 -42.17 -8.21 1.30
N ARG A 263 -41.23 -7.96 2.23
CA ARG A 263 -39.82 -7.64 1.96
C ARG A 263 -38.93 -8.87 1.79
N ALA A 264 -39.35 -10.04 2.26
CA ALA A 264 -38.59 -11.30 2.13
C ALA A 264 -38.55 -11.89 0.70
N ARG A 265 -39.21 -11.27 -0.30
CA ARG A 265 -39.31 -11.83 -1.66
C ARG A 265 -38.36 -11.23 -2.72
N ALA A 266 -37.35 -10.44 -2.32
CA ALA A 266 -36.39 -9.85 -3.27
C ALA A 266 -34.90 -9.91 -2.85
N ALA A 267 -34.56 -10.50 -1.70
CA ALA A 267 -33.18 -10.68 -1.27
C ALA A 267 -32.56 -11.97 -1.85
N GLY A 268 -31.30 -11.91 -2.30
CA GLY A 268 -30.54 -13.12 -2.63
C GLY A 268 -30.17 -13.92 -1.37
N PRO A 269 -29.82 -15.21 -1.49
CA PRO A 269 -29.48 -16.06 -0.33
C PRO A 269 -28.30 -15.53 0.52
N ASP A 270 -27.44 -14.68 -0.06
CA ASP A 270 -26.22 -14.16 0.58
C ASP A 270 -26.42 -12.83 1.33
N THR A 271 -27.60 -12.21 1.24
CA THR A 271 -27.91 -10.91 1.87
C THR A 271 -29.02 -11.00 2.92
N GLU A 272 -29.71 -12.14 3.01
CA GLU A 272 -30.80 -12.36 3.97
C GLU A 272 -30.27 -12.41 5.41
N ALA A 273 -30.92 -11.66 6.30
CA ALA A 273 -30.55 -11.59 7.71
C ALA A 273 -30.72 -12.96 8.40
N LEU A 274 -29.73 -13.34 9.21
CA LEU A 274 -29.74 -14.58 9.99
C LEU A 274 -29.90 -14.24 11.48
N SER A 275 -30.66 -15.06 12.21
CA SER A 275 -30.61 -14.97 13.67
C SER A 275 -29.22 -15.39 14.18
N ALA A 276 -28.84 -14.96 15.39
CA ALA A 276 -27.58 -15.40 16.01
C ALA A 276 -27.51 -16.94 16.07
N GLU A 277 -28.62 -17.61 16.40
CA GLU A 277 -28.69 -19.07 16.49
C GLU A 277 -28.42 -19.74 15.13
N GLN A 278 -29.02 -19.22 14.05
CA GLN A 278 -28.81 -19.74 12.70
C GLN A 278 -27.38 -19.52 12.23
N ALA A 279 -26.80 -18.34 12.48
CA ALA A 279 -25.41 -18.05 12.13
C ALA A 279 -24.44 -18.97 12.89
N ILE A 280 -24.65 -19.16 14.20
CA ILE A 280 -23.83 -20.08 15.02
C ILE A 280 -23.92 -21.52 14.53
N ALA A 281 -25.11 -21.97 14.08
CA ALA A 281 -25.29 -23.30 13.53
C ALA A 281 -24.59 -23.49 12.17
N ALA A 282 -24.49 -22.45 11.34
CA ALA A 282 -23.88 -22.51 10.00
C ALA A 282 -22.34 -22.31 10.01
N LEU A 283 -21.80 -21.55 10.96
CA LEU A 283 -20.35 -21.27 11.08
C LEU A 283 -19.44 -22.51 11.15
N PRO A 284 -19.85 -23.64 11.75
CA PRO A 284 -19.15 -24.92 11.68
C PRO A 284 -18.91 -25.47 10.28
N GLU A 285 -19.86 -25.25 9.37
CA GLU A 285 -19.86 -25.82 8.01
C GLU A 285 -19.09 -24.95 7.00
N ALA A 286 -18.67 -23.74 7.41
CA ALA A 286 -17.97 -22.82 6.53
C ALA A 286 -16.59 -23.35 6.07
N GLU A 287 -16.40 -23.44 4.76
CA GLU A 287 -15.17 -24.00 4.16
C GLU A 287 -14.03 -22.99 4.02
N ASP A 288 -14.36 -21.70 3.98
CA ASP A 288 -13.40 -20.60 3.85
C ASP A 288 -13.74 -19.40 4.74
N ARG A 289 -12.82 -18.42 4.77
CA ARG A 289 -12.96 -17.22 5.60
C ARG A 289 -14.05 -16.25 5.10
N ASP A 290 -14.30 -16.23 3.78
CA ASP A 290 -15.27 -15.31 3.18
C ASP A 290 -16.70 -15.73 3.54
N ILE A 291 -16.97 -17.04 3.61
CA ILE A 291 -18.24 -17.59 4.09
C ILE A 291 -18.45 -17.22 5.56
N ILE A 292 -17.43 -17.37 6.41
CA ILE A 292 -17.50 -16.98 7.83
C ILE A 292 -17.85 -15.49 7.97
N PHE A 293 -17.18 -14.64 7.18
CA PHE A 293 -17.41 -13.21 7.18
C PHE A 293 -18.80 -12.82 6.68
N ASN A 294 -19.31 -13.47 5.63
CA ASN A 294 -20.67 -13.25 5.16
C ASN A 294 -21.72 -13.70 6.19
N LEU A 295 -21.57 -14.88 6.81
CA LEU A 295 -22.47 -15.36 7.86
C LEU A 295 -22.49 -14.42 9.07
N LEU A 296 -21.33 -13.90 9.48
CA LEU A 296 -21.23 -12.90 10.53
C LEU A 296 -21.96 -11.60 10.16
N LEU A 297 -21.78 -11.11 8.92
CA LEU A 297 -22.48 -9.91 8.46
C LEU A 297 -24.00 -10.11 8.38
N ARG A 298 -24.46 -11.27 7.94
CA ARG A 298 -25.88 -11.63 7.92
C ARG A 298 -26.48 -11.71 9.32
N ALA A 299 -25.69 -12.10 10.32
CA ALA A 299 -26.10 -12.00 11.72
C ALA A 299 -26.24 -10.54 12.16
N VAL A 300 -25.25 -9.68 11.85
CA VAL A 300 -25.31 -8.24 12.14
C VAL A 300 -26.53 -7.57 11.49
N ARG A 301 -26.87 -7.98 10.25
CA ARG A 301 -28.05 -7.51 9.50
C ARG A 301 -29.39 -7.78 10.18
N HIS A 302 -29.45 -8.70 11.15
CA HIS A 302 -30.66 -8.91 11.95
C HIS A 302 -31.03 -7.67 12.79
N TRP A 303 -30.03 -6.86 13.18
CA TRP A 303 -30.21 -5.66 14.00
C TRP A 303 -29.88 -4.36 13.27
N SER A 304 -29.43 -4.43 12.01
CA SER A 304 -28.99 -3.24 11.26
C SER A 304 -29.33 -3.29 9.77
N GLU A 305 -29.70 -2.13 9.22
CA GLU A 305 -29.96 -1.98 7.77
C GLU A 305 -28.67 -2.03 6.94
N TYR A 306 -27.55 -1.69 7.57
CA TYR A 306 -26.21 -1.77 7.00
C TYR A 306 -25.30 -2.60 7.90
N ALA A 307 -24.48 -3.46 7.31
CA ALA A 307 -23.46 -4.22 8.02
C ALA A 307 -22.15 -4.21 7.23
N ALA A 308 -21.01 -3.94 7.87
CA ALA A 308 -19.70 -3.96 7.24
C ALA A 308 -18.66 -4.70 8.07
N LEU A 309 -17.71 -5.33 7.40
CA LEU A 309 -16.61 -6.03 8.05
C LEU A 309 -15.30 -5.34 7.69
N PHE A 310 -14.53 -5.05 8.74
CA PHE A 310 -13.16 -4.56 8.65
C PHE A 310 -12.21 -5.63 9.16
N THR A 311 -11.14 -5.91 8.42
CA THR A 311 -10.07 -6.77 8.93
C THR A 311 -8.94 -5.95 9.50
N VAL A 312 -8.42 -6.39 10.64
CA VAL A 312 -7.34 -5.70 11.34
C VAL A 312 -6.01 -6.24 10.83
N GLN A 313 -5.20 -5.35 10.25
CA GLN A 313 -3.86 -5.64 9.76
C GLN A 313 -2.91 -4.56 10.28
N GLY A 314 -1.94 -4.94 11.11
CA GLY A 314 -1.01 -3.99 11.73
C GLY A 314 -1.74 -2.96 12.62
N GLN A 315 -1.61 -1.68 12.27
CA GLN A 315 -2.25 -0.54 12.96
C GLN A 315 -3.45 0.00 12.18
N SER A 316 -4.08 -0.80 11.32
CA SER A 316 -5.22 -0.34 10.50
C SER A 316 -6.34 -1.37 10.44
N ALA A 317 -7.57 -0.88 10.40
CA ALA A 317 -8.78 -1.64 10.10
C ALA A 317 -9.20 -1.34 8.66
N ILE A 318 -9.15 -2.35 7.80
CA ILE A 318 -9.37 -2.22 6.36
C ILE A 318 -10.71 -2.87 6.01
N GLY A 319 -11.60 -2.12 5.36
CA GLY A 319 -12.89 -2.62 4.93
C GLY A 319 -12.75 -3.75 3.91
N ARG A 320 -13.55 -4.81 4.05
CA ARG A 320 -13.50 -5.98 3.16
C ARG A 320 -14.79 -6.24 2.42
N ILE A 321 -15.90 -6.20 3.15
CA ILE A 321 -17.22 -6.53 2.64
C ILE A 321 -18.26 -5.77 3.45
N ALA A 322 -19.27 -5.26 2.77
CA ALA A 322 -20.45 -4.65 3.36
C ALA A 322 -21.73 -5.21 2.74
N ILE A 323 -22.81 -5.18 3.50
CA ILE A 323 -24.18 -5.46 3.07
C ILE A 323 -24.98 -4.19 3.35
N ASP A 324 -25.44 -3.55 2.28
CA ASP A 324 -26.32 -2.37 2.31
C ASP A 324 -27.66 -2.75 1.66
N GLY A 325 -28.70 -2.92 2.47
CA GLY A 325 -29.97 -3.46 1.99
C GLY A 325 -29.79 -4.85 1.33
N ASP A 326 -30.13 -4.96 0.05
CA ASP A 326 -30.02 -6.20 -0.74
C ASP A 326 -28.72 -6.28 -1.57
N ARG A 327 -27.76 -5.39 -1.31
CA ARG A 327 -26.50 -5.30 -2.07
C ARG A 327 -25.30 -5.69 -1.22
N VAL A 328 -24.45 -6.55 -1.77
CA VAL A 328 -23.11 -6.80 -1.22
C VAL A 328 -22.13 -5.86 -1.91
N ASP A 329 -21.48 -4.98 -1.13
CA ASP A 329 -20.43 -4.09 -1.62
C ASP A 329 -19.06 -4.58 -1.13
N ARG A 330 -18.17 -4.91 -2.05
CA ARG A 330 -16.76 -5.23 -1.78
C ARG A 330 -15.81 -4.17 -2.32
N MET A 331 -16.27 -3.27 -3.18
CA MET A 331 -15.41 -2.32 -3.90
C MET A 331 -15.34 -0.97 -3.21
N ALA A 332 -16.47 -0.42 -2.74
CA ALA A 332 -16.46 0.85 -2.02
C ALA A 332 -15.88 0.68 -0.61
N ILE A 333 -16.29 -0.40 0.08
CA ILE A 333 -15.81 -0.70 1.43
C ILE A 333 -14.29 -0.95 1.47
N ALA A 334 -13.69 -1.48 0.40
CA ALA A 334 -12.24 -1.69 0.32
C ALA A 334 -11.42 -0.39 0.34
N ARG A 335 -12.05 0.76 0.03
CA ARG A 335 -11.43 2.09 0.14
C ARG A 335 -11.44 2.62 1.58
N ALA A 336 -12.22 2.03 2.47
CA ALA A 336 -12.33 2.44 3.86
C ALA A 336 -11.16 1.86 4.67
N VAL A 337 -10.17 2.69 4.97
CA VAL A 337 -9.01 2.33 5.79
C VAL A 337 -8.99 3.21 7.03
N LEU A 338 -9.18 2.58 8.19
CA LEU A 338 -9.29 3.25 9.48
C LEU A 338 -8.03 3.03 10.32
N PRO A 339 -7.26 4.07 10.64
CA PRO A 339 -6.12 3.97 11.53
C PRO A 339 -6.55 3.58 12.96
N LEU A 340 -5.83 2.65 13.59
CA LEU A 340 -6.05 2.14 14.95
C LEU A 340 -5.05 2.73 15.97
N ASP A 341 -4.10 3.53 15.53
CA ASP A 341 -3.17 4.30 16.36
C ASP A 341 -3.81 5.60 16.90
N MET A 342 -4.87 6.08 16.26
CA MET A 342 -5.61 7.29 16.63
C MET A 342 -6.85 7.00 17.49
N ALA A 343 -7.23 7.94 18.36
CA ALA A 343 -8.41 7.82 19.21
C ALA A 343 -9.69 7.69 18.36
N SER A 344 -10.29 6.51 18.37
CA SER A 344 -11.52 6.21 17.63
C SER A 344 -12.26 5.04 18.29
N PRO A 345 -13.58 4.89 18.08
CA PRO A 345 -14.30 3.70 18.54
C PRO A 345 -13.69 2.39 18.01
N PHE A 346 -13.12 2.39 16.79
CA PHE A 346 -12.41 1.25 16.22
C PHE A 346 -11.15 0.89 17.01
N ARG A 347 -10.34 1.90 17.40
CA ARG A 347 -9.20 1.70 18.30
C ARG A 347 -9.64 1.18 19.66
N THR A 348 -10.70 1.75 20.23
CA THR A 348 -11.22 1.31 21.54
C THR A 348 -11.56 -0.17 21.50
N VAL A 349 -12.32 -0.62 20.51
CA VAL A 349 -12.68 -2.04 20.33
C VAL A 349 -11.46 -2.93 20.10
N ALA A 350 -10.51 -2.46 19.27
CA ALA A 350 -9.27 -3.19 18.99
C ALA A 350 -8.40 -3.40 20.25
N GLN A 351 -8.43 -2.44 21.19
CA GLN A 351 -7.62 -2.46 22.42
C GLN A 351 -8.34 -3.11 23.61
N SER A 352 -9.62 -2.79 23.81
CA SER A 352 -10.40 -3.30 24.94
C SER A 352 -10.87 -4.73 24.75
N LEU A 353 -10.89 -5.21 23.50
CA LEU A 353 -11.49 -6.49 23.10
C LEU A 353 -12.99 -6.59 23.46
N THR A 354 -13.65 -5.46 23.70
CA THR A 354 -15.07 -5.40 24.02
C THR A 354 -15.85 -4.77 22.88
N PRO A 355 -17.13 -5.12 22.69
CA PRO A 355 -18.00 -4.40 21.79
C PRO A 355 -18.10 -2.92 22.17
N TYR A 356 -18.42 -2.10 21.18
CA TYR A 356 -18.74 -0.70 21.36
C TYR A 356 -20.11 -0.43 20.74
N ALA A 357 -21.00 0.21 21.49
CA ALA A 357 -22.27 0.73 21.02
C ALA A 357 -22.32 2.22 21.33
N GLY A 358 -22.44 3.06 20.30
CA GLY A 358 -22.40 4.51 20.50
C GLY A 358 -22.20 5.31 19.22
N PRO A 359 -22.16 6.65 19.30
CA PRO A 359 -21.99 7.50 18.14
C PRO A 359 -20.60 7.31 17.52
N LEU A 360 -20.54 7.08 16.21
CA LEU A 360 -19.26 6.98 15.51
C LEU A 360 -18.68 8.37 15.25
N ARG A 361 -17.94 8.90 16.23
CA ARG A 361 -17.21 10.16 16.10
C ARG A 361 -15.74 9.88 15.81
N ILE A 362 -15.27 10.38 14.67
CA ILE A 362 -13.85 10.37 14.31
C ILE A 362 -13.46 11.82 14.03
N GLU A 363 -12.70 12.43 14.94
CA GLU A 363 -12.28 13.83 14.87
C GLU A 363 -11.07 13.97 13.91
N LEU A 364 -11.26 13.64 12.64
CA LEU A 364 -10.24 13.70 11.59
C LEU A 364 -10.76 14.36 10.30
N PRO A 365 -10.02 15.29 9.68
CA PRO A 365 -10.37 15.86 8.37
C PRO A 365 -10.50 14.77 7.29
N GLY A 366 -11.56 14.80 6.48
CA GLY A 366 -11.80 13.83 5.39
C GLY A 366 -12.38 12.47 5.81
N MET A 367 -12.40 12.16 7.11
CA MET A 367 -13.02 10.91 7.58
C MET A 367 -14.55 10.97 7.54
N ASN A 368 -15.13 12.15 7.76
CA ASN A 368 -16.58 12.36 7.66
C ASN A 368 -17.12 12.11 6.24
N SER A 369 -16.33 12.41 5.19
CA SER A 369 -16.70 12.08 3.81
C SER A 369 -16.60 10.57 3.54
N MET A 370 -15.56 9.89 4.05
CA MET A 370 -15.45 8.44 3.94
C MET A 370 -16.59 7.73 4.69
N LEU A 371 -16.95 8.19 5.90
CA LEU A 371 -18.08 7.67 6.65
C LEU A 371 -19.41 7.96 5.92
N ALA A 372 -19.56 9.13 5.31
CA ALA A 372 -20.72 9.45 4.49
C ALA A 372 -20.83 8.56 3.24
N ASP A 373 -19.71 8.22 2.60
CA ASP A 373 -19.67 7.26 1.48
C ASP A 373 -20.07 5.85 1.90
N LEU A 374 -19.93 5.51 3.19
CA LEU A 374 -20.41 4.27 3.80
C LEU A 374 -21.83 4.37 4.37
N GLY A 375 -22.54 5.49 4.13
CA GLY A 375 -23.90 5.72 4.63
C GLY A 375 -23.97 6.07 6.13
N ILE A 376 -22.85 6.40 6.77
CA ILE A 376 -22.75 6.72 8.19
C ILE A 376 -22.72 8.24 8.39
N ALA A 377 -23.80 8.79 8.94
CA ALA A 377 -23.87 10.21 9.28
C ALA A 377 -23.15 10.51 10.62
N PRO A 378 -22.72 11.76 10.89
CA PRO A 378 -21.96 12.11 12.10
C PRO A 378 -22.66 11.84 13.44
N THR A 379 -23.98 11.63 13.42
CA THR A 379 -24.83 11.31 14.58
C THR A 379 -25.29 9.87 14.60
N THR A 380 -24.87 9.04 13.65
CA THR A 380 -25.27 7.63 13.54
C THR A 380 -24.65 6.84 14.69
N THR A 381 -25.51 6.18 15.47
CA THR A 381 -25.10 5.19 16.45
C THR A 381 -24.71 3.91 15.71
N VAL A 382 -23.51 3.42 15.99
CA VAL A 382 -22.98 2.17 15.44
C VAL A 382 -22.80 1.14 16.55
N VAL A 383 -22.88 -0.13 16.16
CA VAL A 383 -22.36 -1.24 16.96
C VAL A 383 -21.12 -1.79 16.28
N LEU A 384 -20.04 -1.89 17.04
CA LEU A 384 -18.78 -2.49 16.63
C LEU A 384 -18.53 -3.73 17.49
N VAL A 385 -18.34 -4.89 16.86
CA VAL A 385 -18.12 -6.15 17.56
C VAL A 385 -16.81 -6.79 17.10
N PRO A 386 -15.85 -7.04 18.01
CA PRO A 386 -14.57 -7.63 17.63
C PRO A 386 -14.66 -9.14 17.43
N VAL A 387 -13.96 -9.64 16.42
CA VAL A 387 -13.61 -11.06 16.26
C VAL A 387 -12.21 -11.24 16.82
N ILE A 388 -12.11 -11.97 17.93
CA ILE A 388 -10.88 -12.10 18.72
C ILE A 388 -10.28 -13.47 18.49
N LEU A 389 -9.05 -13.53 17.99
CA LEU A 389 -8.30 -14.75 17.80
C LEU A 389 -7.01 -14.68 18.62
N ARG A 390 -6.84 -15.62 19.57
CA ARG A 390 -5.64 -15.71 20.44
C ARG A 390 -5.28 -14.39 21.14
N GLY A 391 -6.29 -13.69 21.66
CA GLY A 391 -6.11 -12.44 22.39
C GLY A 391 -5.83 -11.21 21.52
N ARG A 392 -6.00 -11.31 20.19
CA ARG A 392 -5.89 -10.17 19.26
C ARG A 392 -7.15 -10.04 18.42
N VAL A 393 -7.58 -8.81 18.14
CA VAL A 393 -8.67 -8.55 17.19
C VAL A 393 -8.16 -8.80 15.77
N VAL A 394 -8.82 -9.69 15.04
CA VAL A 394 -8.49 -10.01 13.63
C VAL A 394 -9.50 -9.41 12.65
N ALA A 395 -10.72 -9.13 13.12
CA ALA A 395 -11.73 -8.40 12.37
C ALA A 395 -12.66 -7.64 13.32
N ILE A 396 -13.30 -6.60 12.81
CA ILE A 396 -14.32 -5.80 13.49
C ILE A 396 -15.53 -5.76 12.58
N ALA A 397 -16.66 -6.27 13.08
CA ALA A 397 -17.94 -6.13 12.40
C ALA A 397 -18.63 -4.85 12.87
N LEU A 398 -19.18 -4.09 11.93
CA LEU A 398 -19.89 -2.84 12.13
C LEU A 398 -21.34 -3.01 11.68
N GLY A 399 -22.29 -2.55 12.48
CA GLY A 399 -23.69 -2.43 12.09
C GLY A 399 -24.25 -1.05 12.44
N HIS A 400 -25.10 -0.49 11.58
CA HIS A 400 -25.90 0.69 11.91
C HIS A 400 -27.29 0.67 11.27
N GLY A 401 -28.27 1.24 11.98
CA GLY A 401 -29.66 1.42 11.54
C GLY A 401 -29.96 2.82 10.98
N GLY A 402 -28.94 3.62 10.69
CA GLY A 402 -29.12 5.00 10.21
C GLY A 402 -29.54 5.94 11.34
N ALA A 403 -30.83 6.30 11.40
CA ALA A 403 -31.38 7.26 12.37
C ALA A 403 -31.94 6.62 13.65
N GLU A 404 -32.19 5.31 13.65
CA GLU A 404 -32.61 4.58 14.85
C GLU A 404 -31.38 4.01 15.59
N PRO A 405 -31.27 4.23 16.92
CA PRO A 405 -30.16 3.70 17.70
C PRO A 405 -30.23 2.17 17.74
N VAL A 406 -29.13 1.51 17.42
CA VAL A 406 -29.00 0.05 17.59
C VAL A 406 -29.11 -0.27 19.08
N SER A 407 -30.04 -1.16 19.45
CA SER A 407 -30.32 -1.56 20.85
C SER A 407 -29.09 -2.21 21.51
N ASP A 408 -28.90 -1.98 22.82
CA ASP A 408 -27.87 -2.65 23.64
C ASP A 408 -27.98 -4.19 23.59
N GLU A 409 -29.17 -4.71 23.30
CA GLU A 409 -29.43 -6.13 23.09
C GLU A 409 -28.62 -6.73 21.92
N ALA A 410 -28.31 -5.93 20.88
CA ALA A 410 -27.58 -6.38 19.71
C ALA A 410 -26.13 -6.78 20.05
N SER A 411 -25.47 -6.02 20.94
CA SER A 411 -24.10 -6.34 21.37
C SER A 411 -24.04 -7.66 22.14
N GLY A 412 -25.03 -7.92 23.00
CA GLY A 412 -25.14 -9.19 23.75
C GLY A 412 -25.41 -10.39 22.85
N ALA A 413 -26.27 -10.23 21.85
CA ALA A 413 -26.62 -11.31 20.92
C ALA A 413 -25.53 -11.62 19.89
N LEU A 414 -24.72 -10.63 19.49
CA LEU A 414 -23.64 -10.80 18.51
C LEU A 414 -22.36 -11.40 19.09
N MET A 415 -22.12 -11.26 20.39
CA MET A 415 -20.92 -11.81 21.05
C MET A 415 -20.77 -13.33 20.89
N PRO A 416 -21.81 -14.16 21.12
CA PRO A 416 -21.74 -15.60 20.82
C PRO A 416 -21.40 -15.90 19.34
N VAL A 417 -21.90 -15.08 18.41
CA VAL A 417 -21.64 -15.24 16.97
C VAL A 417 -20.18 -14.93 16.64
N THR A 418 -19.59 -13.87 17.20
CA THR A 418 -18.18 -13.53 16.96
C THR A 418 -17.23 -14.55 17.57
N VAL A 419 -17.59 -15.16 18.70
CA VAL A 419 -16.86 -16.30 19.29
C VAL A 419 -16.91 -17.51 18.35
N ALA A 420 -18.09 -17.90 17.88
CA ALA A 420 -18.25 -19.00 16.93
C ALA A 420 -17.49 -18.75 15.61
N ALA A 421 -17.45 -17.49 15.14
CA ALA A 421 -16.70 -17.09 13.96
C ALA A 421 -15.18 -17.19 14.19
N ALA A 422 -14.68 -16.76 15.36
CA ALA A 422 -13.28 -16.93 15.74
C ALA A 422 -12.86 -18.41 15.80
N ASP A 423 -13.73 -19.27 16.34
CA ASP A 423 -13.51 -20.72 16.37
C ASP A 423 -13.47 -21.31 14.96
N ALA A 424 -14.37 -20.90 14.07
CA ALA A 424 -14.35 -21.30 12.67
C ALA A 424 -13.06 -20.89 11.95
N ILE A 425 -12.61 -19.65 12.15
CA ILE A 425 -11.34 -19.16 11.61
C ILE A 425 -10.16 -19.98 12.16
N SER A 426 -10.18 -20.29 13.46
CA SER A 426 -9.16 -21.11 14.11
C SER A 426 -9.10 -22.52 13.51
N ARG A 427 -10.25 -23.17 13.28
CA ARG A 427 -10.34 -24.48 12.62
C ARG A 427 -9.75 -24.44 11.20
N LEU A 428 -10.08 -23.42 10.41
CA LEU A 428 -9.52 -23.26 9.06
C LEU A 428 -8.00 -23.07 9.08
N ILE A 429 -7.47 -22.32 10.05
CA ILE A 429 -6.02 -22.16 10.23
C ILE A 429 -5.35 -23.49 10.59
N VAL A 430 -5.94 -24.29 11.48
CA VAL A 430 -5.41 -25.60 11.86
C VAL A 430 -5.47 -26.58 10.68
N LYS A 431 -6.58 -26.62 9.92
CA LYS A 431 -6.72 -27.44 8.71
C LYS A 431 -5.69 -27.07 7.64
N ALA A 432 -5.49 -25.77 7.40
CA ALA A 432 -4.46 -25.29 6.46
C ALA A 432 -3.04 -25.62 6.93
N LYS A 433 -2.77 -25.55 8.24
CA LYS A 433 -1.47 -25.91 8.82
C LYS A 433 -1.22 -27.42 8.79
N SER A 434 -2.22 -28.25 9.08
CA SER A 434 -2.10 -29.71 9.04
C SER A 434 -1.94 -30.22 7.62
N GLN A 435 -2.63 -29.65 6.63
CA GLN A 435 -2.45 -29.93 5.20
C GLN A 435 -1.05 -29.55 4.71
N ARG A 436 -0.52 -28.39 5.16
CA ARG A 436 0.89 -28.02 4.91
C ARG A 436 1.87 -28.98 5.58
N GLN A 437 1.60 -29.44 6.80
CA GLN A 437 2.46 -30.42 7.48
C GLN A 437 2.38 -31.81 6.85
N THR A 438 1.22 -32.28 6.40
CA THR A 438 1.10 -33.57 5.69
C THR A 438 1.77 -33.51 4.32
N ALA A 439 1.69 -32.37 3.61
CA ALA A 439 2.45 -32.15 2.39
C ALA A 439 3.97 -32.16 2.62
N VAL A 440 4.45 -31.61 3.75
CA VAL A 440 5.88 -31.63 4.12
C VAL A 440 6.34 -33.00 4.63
N THR A 441 5.47 -33.77 5.30
CA THR A 441 5.81 -35.10 5.84
C THR A 441 5.77 -36.19 4.77
N ALA A 442 4.99 -36.03 3.70
CA ALA A 442 4.95 -36.96 2.57
C ALA A 442 6.22 -36.96 1.69
N VAL A 443 7.13 -36.00 1.90
CA VAL A 443 8.39 -35.84 1.15
C VAL A 443 9.62 -36.24 1.99
N ALA A 444 9.45 -36.61 3.27
CA ALA A 444 10.57 -37.02 4.12
C ALA A 444 10.61 -38.56 4.32
N PRO A 445 11.74 -39.25 4.04
CA PRO A 445 11.87 -40.67 4.39
C PRO A 445 12.03 -40.82 5.93
N PRO A 446 11.65 -41.97 6.52
CA PRO A 446 11.56 -42.11 7.97
C PRO A 446 12.95 -42.19 8.63
N PRO A 447 13.11 -41.71 9.87
CA PRO A 447 14.41 -41.72 10.55
C PRO A 447 14.64 -43.07 11.23
N GLY A 448 15.78 -43.68 10.94
CA GLY A 448 16.27 -44.81 11.72
C GLY A 448 17.07 -45.81 10.89
N GLN A 449 18.34 -45.48 10.63
CA GLN A 449 19.46 -46.43 10.65
C GLN A 449 20.75 -45.65 10.37
N GLU A 450 21.57 -45.47 11.41
CA GLU A 450 22.99 -45.11 11.26
C GLU A 450 23.71 -46.17 10.41
N PRO A 451 24.50 -45.80 9.40
CA PRO A 451 25.50 -46.69 8.86
C PRO A 451 26.78 -46.57 9.69
N ALA A 452 27.11 -47.69 10.32
CA ALA A 452 28.36 -47.97 11.00
C ALA A 452 29.59 -47.76 10.08
N ALA A 453 30.69 -47.36 10.72
CA ALA A 453 32.03 -47.32 10.16
C ALA A 453 32.44 -48.68 9.57
N ALA A 454 33.17 -48.63 8.46
CA ALA A 454 33.85 -49.76 7.83
C ALA A 454 35.26 -49.32 7.36
N PRO A 455 36.23 -50.25 7.30
CA PRO A 455 37.55 -50.07 7.90
C PRO A 455 38.68 -49.80 6.89
N ALA A 456 39.83 -49.39 7.44
CA ALA A 456 41.12 -49.29 6.77
C ALA A 456 41.67 -50.65 6.32
N PRO A 457 42.57 -50.69 5.31
CA PRO A 457 43.46 -51.82 5.10
C PRO A 457 44.91 -51.48 5.50
N ASP A 458 45.44 -52.23 6.48
CA ASP A 458 46.86 -52.61 6.60
C ASP A 458 47.15 -53.70 5.52
N ALA A 459 48.34 -54.05 5.04
CA ALA A 459 49.77 -53.78 5.22
C ALA A 459 50.42 -54.16 3.84
N GLU A 460 51.70 -54.05 3.48
CA GLU A 460 52.95 -54.32 4.21
C GLU A 460 54.15 -53.96 3.30
N ALA A 461 55.18 -53.34 3.91
CA ALA A 461 56.63 -53.46 3.70
C ALA A 461 57.27 -53.69 2.30
N ASP A 462 58.18 -52.78 1.90
CA ASP A 462 59.61 -53.13 1.72
C ASP A 462 60.54 -51.90 1.79
N THR A 463 61.75 -52.17 2.25
CA THR A 463 62.90 -51.32 2.60
C THR A 463 63.60 -50.65 1.39
N ASP A 464 64.17 -49.45 1.55
CA ASP A 464 65.63 -49.21 1.67
C ASP A 464 66.05 -47.71 1.49
N ARG A 465 66.98 -47.29 2.36
CA ARG A 465 68.09 -46.30 2.26
C ARG A 465 68.05 -44.99 1.40
N TYR A 466 68.26 -43.88 2.14
CA TYR A 466 69.31 -42.83 2.03
C TYR A 466 69.30 -41.71 0.93
N GLU A 467 69.14 -40.48 1.44
CA GLU A 467 69.60 -39.10 1.09
C GLU A 467 69.84 -38.57 -0.35
N GLY A 468 69.11 -37.47 -0.65
CA GLY A 468 69.61 -36.21 -1.24
C GLY A 468 69.15 -35.87 -2.68
N PRO A 469 69.24 -34.60 -3.17
CA PRO A 469 69.04 -33.30 -2.52
C PRO A 469 67.89 -32.47 -3.16
N ARG A 470 67.34 -31.56 -2.35
CA ARG A 470 66.53 -30.34 -2.67
C ARG A 470 66.24 -30.06 -4.16
N ARG A 471 65.01 -30.33 -4.60
CA ARG A 471 64.39 -29.61 -5.74
C ARG A 471 63.50 -28.48 -5.22
N ARG A 472 63.71 -27.28 -5.76
CA ARG A 472 62.80 -26.13 -5.63
C ARG A 472 61.38 -26.59 -5.95
N PRO A 473 60.35 -26.22 -5.17
CA PRO A 473 58.98 -26.42 -5.63
C PRO A 473 58.76 -25.49 -6.82
N GLU A 474 58.58 -26.11 -7.97
CA GLU A 474 57.93 -25.49 -9.13
C GLU A 474 56.58 -24.97 -8.65
N ARG A 475 56.25 -23.72 -9.05
CA ARG A 475 54.95 -23.12 -8.81
C ARG A 475 53.90 -23.99 -9.50
N SER A 476 53.31 -24.91 -8.75
CA SER A 476 52.01 -25.47 -9.08
C SER A 476 51.03 -24.30 -9.13
N THR A 477 50.59 -23.94 -10.33
CA THR A 477 49.37 -23.17 -10.56
C THR A 477 48.26 -23.88 -9.80
N GLN A 478 47.90 -23.36 -8.63
CA GLN A 478 46.67 -23.74 -7.94
C GLN A 478 45.53 -23.41 -8.90
N VAL A 479 44.94 -24.43 -9.50
CA VAL A 479 43.59 -24.33 -10.05
C VAL A 479 42.73 -23.99 -8.84
N MET A 480 42.35 -22.73 -8.69
CA MET A 480 41.45 -22.31 -7.63
C MET A 480 40.17 -23.13 -7.79
N ALA A 481 39.89 -24.01 -6.83
CA ALA A 481 38.64 -24.75 -6.81
C ALA A 481 37.50 -23.72 -6.74
N HIS A 482 36.72 -23.61 -7.82
CA HIS A 482 35.56 -22.72 -7.83
C HIS A 482 34.54 -23.21 -6.79
N PRO A 483 33.95 -22.31 -5.98
CA PRO A 483 32.96 -22.70 -5.00
C PRO A 483 31.76 -23.40 -5.67
N PRO A 484 31.13 -24.39 -5.02
CA PRO A 484 29.91 -25.03 -5.53
C PRO A 484 28.82 -24.00 -5.83
N ILE A 485 28.06 -24.19 -6.92
CA ILE A 485 27.09 -23.18 -7.37
C ILE A 485 26.01 -22.87 -6.32
N ASP A 486 25.66 -23.86 -5.49
CA ASP A 486 24.76 -23.68 -4.35
C ASP A 486 25.27 -22.68 -3.32
N SER A 487 26.57 -22.67 -3.06
CA SER A 487 27.19 -21.70 -2.14
C SER A 487 27.25 -20.31 -2.77
N VAL A 488 27.44 -20.23 -4.09
CA VAL A 488 27.38 -18.97 -4.85
C VAL A 488 25.97 -18.36 -4.78
N LEU A 489 24.91 -19.15 -4.98
CA LEU A 489 23.53 -18.66 -4.87
C LEU A 489 23.11 -18.32 -3.42
N SER A 490 23.73 -18.95 -2.43
CA SER A 490 23.56 -18.55 -1.02
C SER A 490 24.26 -17.21 -0.76
N ALA A 491 25.46 -17.01 -1.31
CA ALA A 491 26.19 -15.75 -1.22
C ALA A 491 25.41 -14.59 -1.88
N VAL A 492 24.77 -14.81 -3.04
CA VAL A 492 23.87 -13.82 -3.69
C VAL A 492 22.76 -13.32 -2.76
N GLN A 493 22.28 -14.18 -1.86
CA GLN A 493 21.22 -13.86 -0.91
C GLN A 493 21.73 -13.36 0.44
N SER A 494 23.05 -13.17 0.59
CA SER A 494 23.66 -12.65 1.80
C SER A 494 23.23 -11.21 2.06
N GLU A 495 23.02 -10.87 3.34
CA GLU A 495 22.83 -9.48 3.78
C GLU A 495 24.14 -8.67 3.69
N ASN A 496 25.29 -9.35 3.52
CA ASN A 496 26.59 -8.71 3.30
C ASN A 496 26.75 -8.30 1.82
N PRO A 497 26.86 -7.00 1.50
CA PRO A 497 26.97 -6.52 0.12
C PRO A 497 28.18 -7.07 -0.65
N GLU A 498 29.35 -7.21 -0.01
CA GLU A 498 30.56 -7.70 -0.69
C GLU A 498 30.42 -9.18 -1.08
N GLU A 499 29.80 -9.97 -0.21
CA GLU A 499 29.52 -11.40 -0.46
C GLU A 499 28.43 -11.57 -1.51
N ALA A 500 27.39 -10.74 -1.47
CA ALA A 500 26.33 -10.72 -2.46
C ALA A 500 26.84 -10.32 -3.85
N ASP A 501 27.69 -9.28 -3.94
CA ASP A 501 28.29 -8.84 -5.20
C ASP A 501 29.25 -9.89 -5.76
N TYR A 502 30.07 -10.52 -4.91
CA TYR A 502 30.93 -11.63 -5.33
C TYR A 502 30.11 -12.83 -5.81
N GLY A 503 29.08 -13.22 -5.06
CA GLY A 503 28.15 -14.29 -5.42
C GLY A 503 27.49 -14.01 -6.77
N ARG A 504 26.99 -12.79 -6.98
CA ARG A 504 26.34 -12.35 -8.22
C ARG A 504 27.31 -12.41 -9.40
N ALA A 505 28.50 -11.82 -9.26
CA ALA A 505 29.52 -11.85 -10.32
C ALA A 505 29.94 -13.30 -10.66
N SER A 506 30.10 -14.16 -9.64
CA SER A 506 30.44 -15.57 -9.85
C SER A 506 29.31 -16.38 -10.49
N ALA A 507 28.05 -16.04 -10.21
CA ALA A 507 26.88 -16.70 -10.80
C ALA A 507 26.76 -16.34 -12.30
N LEU A 508 26.94 -15.06 -12.64
CA LEU A 508 26.91 -14.59 -14.03
C LEU A 508 28.05 -15.16 -14.89
N ALA A 509 29.20 -15.46 -14.29
CA ALA A 509 30.31 -16.10 -14.98
C ALA A 509 30.04 -17.59 -15.34
N ARG A 510 29.02 -18.22 -14.75
CA ARG A 510 28.69 -19.65 -14.89
C ARG A 510 27.19 -19.85 -15.17
N PRO A 511 26.64 -19.29 -16.26
CA PRO A 511 25.20 -19.21 -16.48
C PRO A 511 24.50 -20.57 -16.50
N ASP A 512 25.06 -21.59 -17.14
CA ASP A 512 24.42 -22.92 -17.25
C ASP A 512 24.24 -23.59 -15.88
N GLU A 513 25.28 -23.55 -15.04
CA GLU A 513 25.21 -24.08 -13.67
C GLU A 513 24.27 -23.24 -12.80
N THR A 514 24.35 -21.91 -12.94
CA THR A 514 23.49 -20.95 -12.23
C THR A 514 22.03 -21.20 -12.54
N LEU A 515 21.64 -21.36 -13.81
CA LEU A 515 20.25 -21.59 -14.22
C LEU A 515 19.69 -22.88 -13.63
N SER A 516 20.47 -23.97 -13.66
CA SER A 516 20.04 -25.24 -13.07
C SER A 516 19.81 -25.12 -11.56
N ALA A 517 20.68 -24.41 -10.84
CA ALA A 517 20.55 -24.24 -9.40
C ALA A 517 19.47 -23.21 -9.02
N LEU A 518 19.31 -22.16 -9.83
CA LEU A 518 18.26 -21.15 -9.71
C LEU A 518 16.87 -21.78 -9.86
N ALA A 519 16.71 -22.74 -10.76
CA ALA A 519 15.45 -23.47 -10.95
C ALA A 519 14.93 -24.14 -9.68
N ALA A 520 15.83 -24.63 -8.81
CA ALA A 520 15.46 -25.25 -7.55
C ALA A 520 15.14 -24.25 -6.43
N ARG A 521 15.59 -22.99 -6.56
CA ARG A 521 15.53 -21.96 -5.50
C ARG A 521 14.61 -20.79 -5.83
N PHE A 522 14.11 -20.70 -7.05
CA PHE A 522 13.24 -19.60 -7.50
C PHE A 522 11.93 -19.55 -6.69
N PRO A 523 11.43 -18.36 -6.28
CA PRO A 523 11.95 -17.01 -6.53
C PRO A 523 13.06 -16.54 -5.57
N GLY A 524 13.44 -17.37 -4.60
CA GLY A 524 14.44 -17.06 -3.58
C GLY A 524 13.85 -16.30 -2.39
N THR A 525 14.74 -15.69 -1.59
CA THR A 525 14.33 -14.79 -0.52
C THR A 525 13.69 -13.53 -1.10
N LEU A 526 12.48 -13.21 -0.63
CA LEU A 526 11.72 -12.04 -1.01
C LEU A 526 11.73 -11.01 0.13
N TRP A 527 11.99 -9.74 -0.21
CA TRP A 527 12.00 -8.63 0.75
C TRP A 527 10.66 -7.93 0.89
N VAL A 528 9.79 -8.09 -0.11
CA VAL A 528 8.53 -7.36 -0.22
C VAL A 528 7.39 -8.33 -0.52
N GLU A 529 6.35 -8.28 0.30
CA GLU A 529 5.11 -8.99 0.02
C GLU A 529 4.29 -8.25 -1.05
N ARG A 530 4.02 -8.92 -2.17
CA ARG A 530 3.30 -8.29 -3.31
C ARG A 530 1.91 -7.75 -2.96
N PHE A 531 1.28 -8.27 -1.90
CA PHE A 531 -0.04 -7.84 -1.44
C PHE A 531 -0.01 -6.58 -0.57
N GLU A 532 1.16 -6.16 -0.11
CA GLU A 532 1.36 -4.92 0.66
C GLU A 532 1.61 -3.71 -0.26
N LEU A 533 1.78 -3.94 -1.56
CA LEU A 533 2.08 -2.91 -2.54
C LEU A 533 0.81 -2.26 -3.09
N GLU A 534 0.72 -0.93 -2.96
CA GLU A 534 -0.28 -0.12 -3.65
C GLU A 534 0.25 0.38 -5.01
N GLY A 535 -0.45 0.00 -6.10
CA GLY A 535 -0.21 0.51 -7.45
C GLY A 535 0.48 -0.48 -8.40
N GLN A 536 1.34 0.03 -9.29
CA GLN A 536 2.08 -0.79 -10.25
C GLN A 536 3.08 -1.69 -9.51
N PRO A 537 3.29 -2.95 -9.94
CA PRO A 537 4.29 -3.83 -9.34
C PRO A 537 5.67 -3.20 -9.42
N LEU A 538 6.48 -3.42 -8.37
CA LEU A 538 7.88 -2.99 -8.36
C LEU A 538 8.69 -3.80 -9.37
N PRO A 539 9.83 -3.28 -9.84
CA PRO A 539 10.75 -4.06 -10.67
C PRO A 539 11.16 -5.35 -9.95
N PRO A 540 11.41 -6.46 -10.68
CA PRO A 540 11.79 -7.75 -10.09
C PRO A 540 12.96 -7.65 -9.10
N ALA A 541 13.95 -6.80 -9.39
CA ALA A 541 15.13 -6.62 -8.56
C ALA A 541 14.83 -6.05 -7.16
N GLU A 542 13.74 -5.31 -6.98
CA GLU A 542 13.32 -4.77 -5.69
C GLU A 542 12.60 -5.81 -4.82
N HIS A 543 12.15 -6.91 -5.42
CA HIS A 543 11.50 -8.00 -4.70
C HIS A 543 12.50 -8.97 -4.07
N GLY A 544 13.70 -9.13 -4.64
CA GLY A 544 14.72 -9.99 -4.05
C GLY A 544 15.95 -10.21 -4.95
N PRO A 545 17.05 -10.72 -4.39
CA PRO A 545 18.35 -10.77 -5.06
C PRO A 545 18.43 -11.87 -6.13
N LEU A 546 17.71 -12.99 -5.98
CA LEU A 546 17.64 -14.00 -7.05
C LEU A 546 16.82 -13.54 -8.25
N LEU A 547 15.78 -12.72 -8.03
CA LEU A 547 15.03 -12.10 -9.12
C LEU A 547 15.89 -11.09 -9.88
N ALA A 548 16.67 -10.26 -9.18
CA ALA A 548 17.67 -9.39 -9.80
C ALA A 548 18.66 -10.18 -10.68
N LEU A 549 19.24 -11.25 -10.13
CA LEU A 549 20.15 -12.13 -10.87
C LEU A 549 19.46 -12.76 -12.10
N THR A 550 18.18 -13.12 -11.98
CA THR A 550 17.40 -13.69 -13.09
C THR A 550 17.24 -12.70 -14.24
N ILE A 551 17.02 -11.42 -13.94
CA ILE A 551 16.96 -10.35 -14.94
C ILE A 551 18.32 -10.10 -15.58
N GLU A 552 19.40 -10.14 -14.79
CA GLU A 552 20.77 -9.94 -15.30
C GLU A 552 21.25 -11.07 -16.22
N LEU A 553 20.78 -12.31 -16.00
CA LEU A 553 20.99 -13.43 -16.94
C LEU A 553 20.29 -13.21 -18.29
N GLY A 554 19.28 -12.33 -18.33
CA GLY A 554 18.63 -11.88 -19.55
C GLY A 554 17.97 -13.03 -20.33
N PRO A 555 18.18 -13.12 -21.66
CA PRO A 555 17.53 -14.14 -22.49
C PRO A 555 17.80 -15.59 -22.06
N LEU A 556 18.94 -15.85 -21.41
CA LEU A 556 19.30 -17.20 -20.95
C LEU A 556 18.32 -17.74 -19.90
N ALA A 557 17.66 -16.85 -19.13
CA ALA A 557 16.66 -17.23 -18.14
C ALA A 557 15.26 -17.45 -18.73
N THR A 558 15.02 -17.19 -20.01
CA THR A 558 13.67 -17.21 -20.60
C THR A 558 13.02 -18.59 -20.53
N GLU A 559 13.74 -19.66 -20.88
CA GLU A 559 13.18 -21.02 -20.81
C GLU A 559 12.83 -21.42 -19.37
N LEU A 560 13.72 -21.13 -18.42
CA LEU A 560 13.47 -21.34 -16.99
C LEU A 560 12.23 -20.58 -16.52
N LEU A 561 12.10 -19.30 -16.90
CA LEU A 561 10.97 -18.48 -16.51
C LEU A 561 9.65 -18.98 -17.11
N ILE A 562 9.66 -19.47 -18.35
CA ILE A 562 8.48 -20.09 -18.98
C ILE A 562 8.10 -21.38 -18.23
N GLU A 563 9.08 -22.19 -17.82
CA GLU A 563 8.85 -23.37 -16.98
C GLU A 563 8.21 -22.97 -15.63
N LYS A 564 8.77 -21.97 -14.96
CA LYS A 564 8.24 -21.47 -13.66
C LYS A 564 6.89 -20.78 -13.78
N LEU A 565 6.55 -20.24 -14.95
CA LEU A 565 5.22 -19.74 -15.21
C LEU A 565 4.18 -20.86 -15.15
N ALA A 566 4.53 -22.12 -15.42
CA ALA A 566 3.61 -23.26 -15.31
C ALA A 566 3.61 -23.95 -13.93
N ASP A 567 4.29 -23.40 -12.92
CA ASP A 567 4.43 -24.01 -11.60
C ASP A 567 3.08 -24.09 -10.86
N PRO A 568 2.78 -25.16 -10.09
CA PRO A 568 1.55 -25.22 -9.28
C PRO A 568 1.47 -24.11 -8.22
N ASP A 569 2.60 -23.62 -7.72
CA ASP A 569 2.63 -22.55 -6.73
C ASP A 569 2.39 -21.17 -7.38
N ARG A 570 1.40 -20.45 -6.84
CA ARG A 570 0.96 -19.16 -7.40
C ARG A 570 2.00 -18.04 -7.22
N GLU A 571 2.82 -18.08 -6.17
CA GLU A 571 3.84 -17.05 -5.95
C GLU A 571 4.96 -17.23 -6.98
N THR A 572 5.39 -18.48 -7.18
CA THR A 572 6.34 -18.87 -8.21
C THR A 572 5.90 -18.40 -9.60
N ARG A 573 4.65 -18.69 -10.00
CA ARG A 573 4.10 -18.20 -11.27
C ARG A 573 4.09 -16.68 -11.37
N TYR A 574 3.72 -15.99 -10.29
CA TYR A 574 3.67 -14.52 -10.28
C TYR A 574 5.04 -13.89 -10.52
N TYR A 575 6.07 -14.34 -9.80
CA TYR A 575 7.41 -13.78 -9.97
C TYR A 575 8.05 -14.18 -11.29
N ALA A 576 7.70 -15.35 -11.84
CA ALA A 576 8.07 -15.73 -13.19
C ALA A 576 7.43 -14.79 -14.23
N ALA A 577 6.12 -14.54 -14.10
CA ALA A 577 5.41 -13.59 -14.94
C ALA A 577 5.97 -12.17 -14.83
N LEU A 578 6.37 -11.73 -13.62
CA LEU A 578 6.96 -10.42 -13.38
C LEU A 578 8.31 -10.27 -14.08
N CYS A 579 9.16 -11.29 -14.02
CA CYS A 579 10.45 -11.26 -14.72
C CYS A 579 10.29 -11.29 -16.25
N LEU A 580 9.33 -12.06 -16.76
CA LEU A 580 9.02 -12.09 -18.19
C LEU A 580 8.37 -10.79 -18.67
N ALA A 581 7.61 -10.09 -17.82
CA ALA A 581 7.02 -8.79 -18.14
C ALA A 581 8.09 -7.69 -18.27
N GLU A 582 9.16 -7.77 -17.46
CA GLU A 582 10.29 -6.85 -17.54
C GLU A 582 11.13 -7.09 -18.81
N THR A 583 11.45 -8.35 -19.09
CA THR A 583 12.36 -8.76 -20.19
C THR A 583 11.67 -8.85 -21.56
N ARG A 584 10.36 -9.10 -21.59
CA ARG A 584 9.49 -9.22 -22.77
C ARG A 584 10.06 -10.08 -23.93
N PRO A 585 10.53 -11.31 -23.68
CA PRO A 585 11.01 -12.18 -24.75
C PRO A 585 9.84 -12.64 -25.63
N ARG A 586 10.07 -12.77 -26.93
CA ARG A 586 9.02 -13.16 -27.90
C ARG A 586 8.42 -14.54 -27.57
N GLU A 587 9.23 -15.41 -27.01
CA GLU A 587 8.90 -16.77 -26.59
C GLU A 587 7.84 -16.80 -25.47
N ALA A 588 7.72 -15.72 -24.68
CA ALA A 588 6.73 -15.62 -23.60
C ALA A 588 5.31 -15.28 -24.08
N LEU A 589 5.11 -14.90 -25.36
CA LEU A 589 3.80 -14.51 -25.90
C LEU A 589 2.72 -15.58 -25.72
N GLU A 590 2.99 -16.80 -26.19
CA GLU A 590 2.03 -17.90 -26.10
C GLU A 590 1.80 -18.35 -24.63
N PRO A 591 2.85 -18.55 -23.80
CA PRO A 591 2.68 -18.80 -22.36
C PRO A 591 1.85 -17.74 -21.64
N PHE A 592 2.05 -16.46 -21.95
CA PHE A 592 1.25 -15.37 -21.39
C PHE A 592 -0.22 -15.45 -21.79
N VAL A 593 -0.53 -15.79 -23.04
CA VAL A 593 -1.93 -15.95 -23.46
C VAL A 593 -2.64 -17.05 -22.66
N GLU A 594 -1.96 -18.13 -22.28
CA GLU A 594 -2.54 -19.16 -21.42
C GLU A 594 -2.81 -18.63 -20.00
N HIS A 595 -1.90 -17.80 -19.47
CA HIS A 595 -1.98 -17.22 -18.12
C HIS A 595 -2.94 -16.02 -18.00
N LEU A 596 -3.54 -15.56 -19.11
CA LEU A 596 -4.72 -14.69 -19.06
C LEU A 596 -5.90 -15.33 -18.33
N PHE A 597 -5.89 -16.66 -18.19
CA PHE A 597 -6.92 -17.44 -17.50
C PHE A 597 -6.46 -17.98 -16.14
N ASP A 598 -5.34 -17.50 -15.59
CA ASP A 598 -4.85 -17.95 -14.28
C ASP A 598 -5.91 -17.71 -13.19
N SER A 599 -5.96 -18.60 -12.19
CA SER A 599 -6.77 -18.42 -10.98
C SER A 599 -6.42 -17.14 -10.19
N ASP A 600 -5.14 -16.75 -10.16
CA ASP A 600 -4.65 -15.58 -9.44
C ASP A 600 -4.90 -14.30 -10.25
N TYR A 601 -5.64 -13.36 -9.66
CA TYR A 601 -5.97 -12.09 -10.31
C TYR A 601 -4.73 -11.22 -10.58
N GLY A 602 -3.73 -11.26 -9.68
CA GLY A 602 -2.49 -10.50 -9.82
C GLY A 602 -1.71 -10.93 -11.05
N ILE A 603 -1.61 -12.24 -11.29
CA ILE A 603 -1.01 -12.82 -12.50
C ILE A 603 -1.77 -12.36 -13.74
N ARG A 604 -3.10 -12.50 -13.76
CA ARG A 604 -3.91 -12.07 -14.93
C ARG A 604 -3.71 -10.59 -15.25
N SER A 605 -3.69 -9.72 -14.24
CA SER A 605 -3.49 -8.28 -14.46
C SER A 605 -2.11 -7.98 -15.01
N LEU A 606 -1.08 -8.57 -14.40
CA LEU A 606 0.32 -8.40 -14.82
C LEU A 606 0.55 -8.87 -16.26
N VAL A 607 -0.01 -10.03 -16.62
CA VAL A 607 0.06 -10.59 -17.97
C VAL A 607 -0.64 -9.69 -18.98
N ILE A 608 -1.80 -9.11 -18.64
CA ILE A 608 -2.48 -8.15 -19.52
C ILE A 608 -1.61 -6.91 -19.76
N ASP A 609 -1.03 -6.36 -18.70
CA ASP A 609 -0.17 -5.18 -18.79
C ASP A 609 1.08 -5.51 -19.64
N ALA A 610 1.73 -6.66 -19.40
CA ALA A 610 2.88 -7.13 -20.18
C ALA A 610 2.54 -7.34 -21.67
N LEU A 611 1.40 -7.95 -21.98
CA LEU A 611 0.95 -8.17 -23.35
C LEU A 611 0.66 -6.84 -24.07
N SER A 612 0.23 -5.80 -23.37
CA SER A 612 -0.07 -4.50 -23.98
C SER A 612 1.15 -3.81 -24.59
N ASP A 613 2.35 -4.17 -24.15
CA ASP A 613 3.62 -3.63 -24.66
C ASP A 613 4.14 -4.37 -25.91
N TYR A 614 3.53 -5.50 -26.30
CA TYR A 614 3.93 -6.22 -27.51
C TYR A 614 3.37 -5.56 -28.77
N PRO A 615 4.07 -5.66 -29.93
CA PRO A 615 3.54 -5.15 -31.19
C PRO A 615 2.21 -5.81 -31.57
N ALA A 616 1.22 -5.00 -31.96
CA ALA A 616 -0.15 -5.46 -32.29
C ALA A 616 -0.19 -6.62 -33.30
N ALA A 617 0.69 -6.61 -34.31
CA ALA A 617 0.78 -7.68 -35.30
C ALA A 617 1.19 -9.04 -34.71
N GLN A 618 1.96 -9.06 -33.61
CA GLN A 618 2.33 -10.29 -32.91
C GLN A 618 1.18 -10.77 -32.01
N LEU A 619 0.50 -9.84 -31.35
CA LEU A 619 -0.64 -10.13 -30.48
C LEU A 619 -1.84 -10.68 -31.25
N GLU A 620 -2.10 -10.21 -32.47
CA GLU A 620 -3.29 -10.57 -33.25
C GLU A 620 -3.47 -12.10 -33.37
N LYS A 621 -2.39 -12.81 -33.70
CA LYS A 621 -2.41 -14.27 -33.83
C LYS A 621 -2.61 -14.97 -32.48
N ALA A 622 -1.95 -14.47 -31.43
CA ALA A 622 -2.00 -15.06 -30.10
C ALA A 622 -3.39 -14.87 -29.45
N LEU A 623 -4.04 -13.72 -29.67
CA LEU A 623 -5.36 -13.41 -29.12
C LEU A 623 -6.51 -14.16 -29.79
N ALA A 624 -6.29 -14.83 -30.92
CA ALA A 624 -7.32 -15.64 -31.58
C ALA A 624 -7.91 -16.71 -30.63
N ARG A 625 -7.08 -17.35 -29.78
CA ARG A 625 -7.54 -18.32 -28.78
C ARG A 625 -8.35 -17.67 -27.65
N VAL A 626 -8.02 -16.43 -27.29
CA VAL A 626 -8.75 -15.67 -26.27
C VAL A 626 -10.14 -15.29 -26.79
N ARG A 627 -10.26 -14.91 -28.07
CA ARG A 627 -11.56 -14.68 -28.71
C ARG A 627 -12.42 -15.95 -28.75
N GLN A 628 -11.84 -17.10 -29.09
CA GLN A 628 -12.55 -18.38 -29.06
C GLN A 628 -13.06 -18.74 -27.65
N ALA A 629 -12.31 -18.40 -26.60
CA ALA A 629 -12.71 -18.63 -25.22
C ALA A 629 -13.95 -17.83 -24.78
N LEU A 630 -14.42 -16.85 -25.55
CA LEU A 630 -15.69 -16.15 -25.31
C LEU A 630 -16.91 -17.05 -25.51
N HIS A 631 -16.80 -18.12 -26.31
CA HIS A 631 -17.87 -19.12 -26.50
C HIS A 631 -17.80 -20.28 -25.47
N SER A 632 -16.99 -20.14 -24.41
CA SER A 632 -16.88 -21.15 -23.36
C SER A 632 -18.13 -21.21 -22.50
N ASP A 633 -18.59 -22.41 -22.13
CA ASP A 633 -19.69 -22.59 -21.16
C ASP A 633 -19.33 -22.13 -19.74
N GLN A 634 -18.03 -22.09 -19.45
CA GLN A 634 -17.50 -21.63 -18.16
C GLN A 634 -17.52 -20.09 -18.06
N GLY A 635 -18.47 -19.55 -17.31
CA GLY A 635 -18.66 -18.09 -17.15
C GLY A 635 -17.40 -17.35 -16.68
N GLY A 636 -16.62 -17.93 -15.76
CA GLY A 636 -15.35 -17.35 -15.31
C GLY A 636 -14.31 -17.23 -16.43
N ARG A 637 -14.30 -18.17 -17.36
CA ARG A 637 -13.40 -18.15 -18.54
C ARG A 637 -13.82 -17.08 -19.54
N VAL A 638 -15.13 -16.93 -19.79
CA VAL A 638 -15.69 -15.86 -20.63
C VAL A 638 -15.39 -14.49 -20.05
N GLN A 639 -15.55 -14.32 -18.73
CA GLN A 639 -15.23 -13.09 -18.02
C GLN A 639 -13.74 -12.74 -18.13
N ALA A 640 -12.85 -13.72 -17.93
CA ALA A 640 -11.41 -13.52 -18.05
C ALA A 640 -11.00 -13.13 -19.48
N ALA A 641 -11.49 -13.86 -20.49
CA ALA A 641 -11.27 -13.53 -21.90
C ALA A 641 -11.77 -12.12 -22.24
N GLY A 642 -13.01 -11.80 -21.84
CA GLY A 642 -13.60 -10.50 -22.09
C GLY A 642 -12.82 -9.35 -21.43
N ASN A 643 -12.38 -9.51 -20.18
CA ASN A 643 -11.55 -8.52 -19.50
C ASN A 643 -10.20 -8.31 -20.20
N ALA A 644 -9.53 -9.39 -20.60
CA ALA A 644 -8.26 -9.31 -21.32
C ALA A 644 -8.41 -8.60 -22.67
N LEU A 645 -9.40 -9.00 -23.48
CA LEU A 645 -9.65 -8.40 -24.80
C LEU A 645 -10.05 -6.91 -24.68
N ALA A 646 -10.84 -6.54 -23.68
CA ALA A 646 -11.21 -5.15 -23.44
C ALA A 646 -10.00 -4.28 -23.06
N LYS A 647 -9.14 -4.74 -22.13
CA LYS A 647 -7.95 -4.01 -21.72
C LYS A 647 -6.92 -3.90 -22.85
N LEU A 648 -6.66 -5.00 -23.55
CA LEU A 648 -5.76 -5.02 -24.72
C LEU A 648 -6.32 -4.23 -25.91
N GLY A 649 -7.62 -3.92 -25.91
CA GLY A 649 -8.25 -3.11 -26.95
C GLY A 649 -8.44 -3.88 -28.26
N ASP A 650 -8.70 -5.19 -28.18
CA ASP A 650 -8.84 -6.05 -29.35
C ASP A 650 -10.19 -5.83 -30.05
N THR A 651 -10.18 -5.02 -31.11
CA THR A 651 -11.38 -4.64 -31.87
C THR A 651 -12.04 -5.83 -32.59
N HIS A 652 -11.26 -6.85 -32.94
CA HIS A 652 -11.74 -8.09 -33.56
C HIS A 652 -12.62 -8.94 -32.62
N ALA A 653 -12.61 -8.67 -31.32
CA ALA A 653 -13.52 -9.30 -30.38
C ALA A 653 -14.97 -8.82 -30.52
N VAL A 654 -15.21 -7.61 -31.06
CA VAL A 654 -16.56 -7.02 -31.16
C VAL A 654 -17.57 -7.94 -31.87
N PRO A 655 -17.33 -8.44 -33.10
CA PRO A 655 -18.28 -9.35 -33.76
C PRO A 655 -18.51 -10.65 -32.96
N VAL A 656 -17.47 -11.21 -32.36
CA VAL A 656 -17.57 -12.42 -31.54
C VAL A 656 -18.44 -12.21 -30.30
N LEU A 657 -18.25 -11.10 -29.59
CA LEU A 657 -19.05 -10.75 -28.41
C LEU A 657 -20.52 -10.50 -28.77
N ILE A 658 -20.80 -9.94 -29.95
CA ILE A 658 -22.16 -9.76 -30.45
C ILE A 658 -22.83 -11.12 -30.69
N ASP A 659 -22.10 -12.08 -31.24
CA ASP A 659 -22.61 -13.42 -31.51
C ASP A 659 -22.83 -14.21 -30.21
N VAL A 660 -21.90 -14.17 -29.26
CA VAL A 660 -22.09 -14.77 -27.91
C VAL A 660 -23.31 -14.18 -27.20
N MET A 661 -23.51 -12.87 -27.30
CA MET A 661 -24.71 -12.22 -26.74
C MET A 661 -26.00 -12.65 -27.45
N ALA A 662 -25.93 -13.00 -28.75
CA ALA A 662 -27.06 -13.50 -29.53
C ALA A 662 -27.40 -14.97 -29.23
N GLU A 663 -26.39 -15.79 -28.96
CA GLU A 663 -26.52 -17.19 -28.53
C GLU A 663 -27.23 -17.29 -27.17
N GLY A 664 -27.06 -16.28 -26.31
CA GLY A 664 -27.69 -16.23 -24.99
C GLY A 664 -26.93 -17.04 -23.93
N GLY A 665 -27.57 -17.32 -22.79
CA GLY A 665 -26.96 -18.09 -21.69
C GLY A 665 -26.14 -17.25 -20.69
N SER A 666 -25.34 -17.93 -19.87
CA SER A 666 -24.55 -17.31 -18.77
C SER A 666 -23.43 -16.37 -19.27
N GLY A 667 -22.97 -16.56 -20.50
CA GLY A 667 -21.96 -15.73 -21.15
C GLY A 667 -22.48 -14.40 -21.71
N ALA A 668 -23.79 -14.28 -21.97
CA ALA A 668 -24.34 -13.13 -22.71
C ALA A 668 -24.19 -11.79 -21.97
N GLU A 669 -24.40 -11.75 -20.64
CA GLU A 669 -24.20 -10.52 -19.87
C GLU A 669 -22.73 -10.14 -19.77
N HIS A 670 -21.83 -11.13 -19.66
CA HIS A 670 -20.39 -10.89 -19.69
C HIS A 670 -19.97 -10.31 -21.05
N ALA A 671 -20.46 -10.89 -22.15
CA ALA A 671 -20.20 -10.39 -23.50
C ALA A 671 -20.71 -8.95 -23.68
N ARG A 672 -21.91 -8.63 -23.18
CA ARG A 672 -22.44 -7.27 -23.17
C ARG A 672 -21.56 -6.30 -22.38
N ARG A 673 -21.17 -6.65 -21.15
CA ARG A 673 -20.29 -5.81 -20.31
C ARG A 673 -18.94 -5.57 -20.99
N THR A 674 -18.40 -6.59 -21.65
CA THR A 674 -17.17 -6.46 -22.43
C THR A 674 -17.34 -5.55 -23.64
N LEU A 675 -18.45 -5.66 -24.40
CA LEU A 675 -18.76 -4.73 -25.50
C LEU A 675 -18.78 -3.28 -25.00
N ILE A 676 -19.46 -3.03 -23.87
CA ILE A 676 -19.52 -1.70 -23.27
C ILE A 676 -18.12 -1.23 -22.85
N SER A 677 -17.32 -2.09 -22.23
CA SER A 677 -15.97 -1.74 -21.80
C SER A 677 -15.01 -1.47 -22.96
N LEU A 678 -15.12 -2.22 -24.07
CA LEU A 678 -14.24 -2.11 -25.22
C LEU A 678 -14.62 -0.93 -26.13
N THR A 679 -15.92 -0.71 -26.34
CA THR A 679 -16.43 0.30 -27.30
C THR A 679 -16.84 1.61 -26.64
N ARG A 680 -17.06 1.61 -25.31
CA ARG A 680 -17.66 2.69 -24.53
C ARG A 680 -19.04 3.14 -25.05
N GLN A 681 -19.77 2.23 -25.70
CA GLN A 681 -21.16 2.40 -26.11
C GLN A 681 -22.06 1.47 -25.30
N ASP A 682 -23.34 1.82 -25.12
CA ASP A 682 -24.33 0.92 -24.52
C ASP A 682 -25.62 0.89 -25.35
N PHE A 683 -25.89 -0.27 -25.96
CA PHE A 683 -27.13 -0.55 -26.69
C PHE A 683 -28.01 -1.60 -25.99
N ALA A 684 -27.82 -1.77 -24.68
CA ALA A 684 -28.43 -2.82 -23.87
C ALA A 684 -28.16 -4.21 -24.47
N SER A 685 -29.10 -5.14 -24.34
CA SER A 685 -29.05 -6.50 -24.91
C SER A 685 -29.44 -6.55 -26.40
N SER A 686 -29.51 -5.41 -27.10
CA SER A 686 -29.99 -5.36 -28.48
C SER A 686 -28.92 -5.74 -29.50
N VAL A 687 -28.85 -7.03 -29.85
CA VAL A 687 -27.94 -7.56 -30.88
C VAL A 687 -28.04 -6.79 -32.20
N ARG A 688 -29.26 -6.44 -32.63
CA ARG A 688 -29.49 -5.68 -33.88
C ARG A 688 -28.83 -4.29 -33.85
N LYS A 689 -28.93 -3.57 -32.74
CA LYS A 689 -28.30 -2.23 -32.61
C LYS A 689 -26.77 -2.35 -32.59
N TRP A 690 -26.24 -3.33 -31.87
CA TRP A 690 -24.82 -3.63 -31.85
C TRP A 690 -24.27 -3.97 -33.24
N ARG A 691 -24.93 -4.86 -34.00
CA ARG A 691 -24.53 -5.18 -35.40
C ARG A 691 -24.59 -3.94 -36.31
N SER A 692 -25.64 -3.14 -36.19
CA SER A 692 -25.77 -1.92 -36.98
C SER A 692 -24.68 -0.90 -36.67
N TRP A 693 -24.30 -0.77 -35.40
CA TRP A 693 -23.19 0.09 -34.99
C TRP A 693 -21.86 -0.46 -35.53
N TRP A 694 -21.59 -1.74 -35.33
CA TRP A 694 -20.35 -2.37 -35.81
C TRP A 694 -20.14 -2.19 -37.32
N ASN A 695 -21.17 -2.47 -38.14
CA ASN A 695 -21.09 -2.32 -39.59
C ASN A 695 -20.71 -0.91 -40.04
N LYS A 696 -21.05 0.12 -39.25
CA LYS A 696 -20.74 1.52 -39.54
C LYS A 696 -19.37 1.96 -39.03
N HIS A 697 -18.86 1.32 -37.98
CA HIS A 697 -17.69 1.77 -37.22
C HIS A 697 -16.47 0.83 -37.28
N GLN A 698 -16.60 -0.36 -37.88
CA GLN A 698 -15.53 -1.38 -37.95
C GLN A 698 -14.24 -0.93 -38.67
N GLU A 699 -14.32 0.03 -39.58
CA GLU A 699 -13.16 0.59 -40.29
C GLU A 699 -12.48 1.74 -39.53
N GLN A 700 -13.11 2.23 -38.45
CA GLN A 700 -12.57 3.33 -37.66
C GLN A 700 -11.61 2.80 -36.59
N HIS A 701 -10.62 3.61 -36.24
CA HIS A 701 -9.74 3.29 -35.13
C HIS A 701 -10.48 3.40 -33.80
N MET A 702 -10.15 2.56 -32.82
CA MET A 702 -10.77 2.56 -31.48
C MET A 702 -10.75 3.94 -30.81
N ILE A 703 -9.69 4.73 -31.02
CA ILE A 703 -9.60 6.11 -30.50
C ILE A 703 -10.75 6.97 -31.02
N GLU A 704 -11.20 6.79 -32.26
CA GLU A 704 -12.35 7.52 -32.81
C GLU A 704 -13.63 7.18 -32.06
N TRP A 705 -13.82 5.90 -31.69
CA TRP A 705 -14.95 5.46 -30.88
C TRP A 705 -14.93 6.09 -29.48
N LEU A 706 -13.76 6.13 -28.85
CA LEU A 706 -13.59 6.75 -27.52
C LEU A 706 -13.84 8.26 -27.57
N ILE A 707 -13.35 8.95 -28.61
CA ILE A 707 -13.64 10.36 -28.83
C ILE A 707 -15.15 10.58 -28.98
N GLU A 708 -15.86 9.73 -29.73
CA GLU A 708 -17.32 9.78 -29.83
C GLU A 708 -18.01 9.57 -28.46
N ALA A 709 -17.51 8.63 -27.66
CA ALA A 709 -18.04 8.29 -26.34
C ALA A 709 -17.91 9.44 -25.30
N LEU A 710 -17.02 10.42 -25.48
CA LEU A 710 -17.01 11.65 -24.66
C LEU A 710 -18.33 12.43 -24.71
N GLY A 711 -19.11 12.26 -25.79
CA GLY A 711 -20.43 12.85 -25.96
C GLY A 711 -21.58 12.02 -25.35
N HIS A 712 -21.30 10.86 -24.76
CA HIS A 712 -22.34 9.92 -24.30
C HIS A 712 -23.24 10.55 -23.21
N LYS A 713 -24.49 10.08 -23.07
CA LYS A 713 -25.44 10.61 -22.07
C LYS A 713 -25.11 10.15 -20.65
N ASP A 714 -24.65 8.92 -20.52
CA ASP A 714 -24.14 8.34 -19.26
C ASP A 714 -22.80 8.96 -18.87
N GLU A 715 -22.72 9.49 -17.65
CA GLU A 715 -21.51 10.08 -17.08
C GLU A 715 -20.38 9.08 -16.87
N ASN A 716 -20.69 7.85 -16.49
CA ASN A 716 -19.69 6.82 -16.24
C ASN A 716 -18.96 6.44 -17.54
N LEU A 717 -19.71 6.30 -18.64
CA LEU A 717 -19.13 5.98 -19.95
C LEU A 717 -18.29 7.13 -20.51
N ARG A 718 -18.71 8.38 -20.27
CA ARG A 718 -17.91 9.56 -20.61
C ARG A 718 -16.60 9.60 -19.84
N GLY A 719 -16.65 9.43 -18.52
CA GLY A 719 -15.48 9.42 -17.65
C GLY A 719 -14.51 8.30 -18.03
N ALA A 720 -15.03 7.10 -18.27
CA ALA A 720 -14.23 5.95 -18.72
C ALA A 720 -13.58 6.19 -20.09
N ALA A 721 -14.31 6.78 -21.06
CA ALA A 721 -13.74 7.11 -22.37
C ALA A 721 -12.62 8.16 -22.27
N ALA A 722 -12.76 9.17 -21.39
CA ALA A 722 -11.73 10.16 -21.14
C ALA A 722 -10.48 9.56 -20.50
N GLU A 723 -10.65 8.66 -19.54
CA GLU A 723 -9.54 7.95 -18.91
C GLU A 723 -8.81 7.04 -19.91
N ASP A 724 -9.54 6.26 -20.70
CA ASP A 724 -8.95 5.39 -21.73
C ASP A 724 -8.17 6.19 -22.77
N LEU A 725 -8.70 7.34 -23.21
CA LEU A 725 -7.99 8.25 -24.11
C LEU A 725 -6.69 8.73 -23.49
N ARG A 726 -6.72 9.16 -22.23
CA ARG A 726 -5.53 9.61 -21.51
C ARG A 726 -4.50 8.49 -21.37
N GLN A 727 -4.91 7.30 -20.97
CA GLN A 727 -4.01 6.16 -20.78
C GLN A 727 -3.37 5.71 -22.10
N ARG A 728 -4.13 5.63 -23.18
CA ARG A 728 -3.63 5.13 -24.48
C ARG A 728 -2.82 6.16 -25.26
N THR A 729 -3.17 7.44 -25.15
CA THR A 729 -2.53 8.49 -25.96
C THR A 729 -1.47 9.30 -25.20
N GLY A 730 -1.55 9.34 -23.87
CA GLY A 730 -0.78 10.24 -23.01
C GLY A 730 -1.25 11.70 -23.06
N GLU A 731 -2.26 12.02 -23.87
CA GLU A 731 -2.71 13.39 -24.09
C GLU A 731 -3.87 13.78 -23.16
N TYR A 732 -3.99 15.08 -22.90
CA TYR A 732 -5.07 15.64 -22.09
C TYR A 732 -5.60 16.95 -22.67
N PHE A 733 -6.89 16.96 -23.04
CA PHE A 733 -7.56 18.14 -23.60
C PHE A 733 -8.67 18.70 -22.70
N GLY A 734 -8.43 18.71 -21.38
CA GLY A 734 -9.28 19.44 -20.43
C GLY A 734 -10.67 18.84 -20.25
N PHE A 735 -10.81 17.52 -20.29
CA PHE A 735 -12.08 16.84 -20.05
C PHE A 735 -12.22 16.48 -18.56
N HIS A 736 -13.31 16.91 -17.93
CA HIS A 736 -13.73 16.54 -16.58
C HIS A 736 -15.15 15.93 -16.61
N HIS A 737 -15.49 15.09 -15.63
CA HIS A 737 -16.75 14.33 -15.62
C HIS A 737 -18.00 15.19 -15.44
N ASP A 738 -17.85 16.32 -14.76
CA ASP A 738 -18.86 17.32 -14.37
C ASP A 738 -19.04 18.46 -15.39
N LEU A 739 -18.30 18.44 -16.51
CA LEU A 739 -18.37 19.50 -17.53
C LEU A 739 -19.78 19.68 -18.12
N SER A 740 -20.14 20.95 -18.36
CA SER A 740 -21.37 21.29 -19.05
C SER A 740 -21.39 20.69 -20.46
N LYS A 741 -22.59 20.51 -21.03
CA LYS A 741 -22.74 19.94 -22.39
C LYS A 741 -21.88 20.68 -23.44
N ARG A 742 -21.86 22.01 -23.36
CA ARG A 742 -21.09 22.87 -24.29
C ARG A 742 -19.58 22.66 -24.14
N GLU A 743 -19.09 22.55 -22.91
CA GLU A 743 -17.66 22.32 -22.64
C GLU A 743 -17.23 20.91 -23.05
N ARG A 744 -18.10 19.91 -22.86
CA ARG A 744 -17.88 18.54 -23.35
C ARG A 744 -17.76 18.49 -24.87
N GLU A 745 -18.64 19.18 -25.60
CA GLU A 745 -18.57 19.29 -27.06
C GLU A 745 -17.28 19.97 -27.52
N GLN A 746 -16.82 21.01 -26.82
CA GLN A 746 -15.54 21.67 -27.10
C GLN A 746 -14.33 20.78 -26.81
N ALA A 747 -14.33 20.03 -25.70
CA ALA A 747 -13.29 19.06 -25.39
C ALA A 747 -13.23 17.93 -26.43
N GLN A 748 -14.40 17.39 -26.81
CA GLN A 748 -14.50 16.40 -27.89
C GLN A 748 -14.00 16.95 -29.23
N GLN A 749 -14.28 18.21 -29.55
CA GLN A 749 -13.79 18.83 -30.79
C GLN A 749 -12.27 19.00 -30.78
N ARG A 750 -11.67 19.34 -29.63
CA ARG A 750 -10.20 19.39 -29.47
C ARG A 750 -9.56 18.02 -29.70
N TRP A 751 -10.16 16.96 -29.15
CA TRP A 751 -9.74 15.59 -29.42
C TRP A 751 -9.82 15.22 -30.90
N ARG A 752 -10.93 15.55 -31.59
CA ARG A 752 -11.08 15.32 -33.04
C ARG A 752 -10.05 16.08 -33.87
N GLU A 753 -9.77 17.32 -33.49
CA GLU A 753 -8.78 18.14 -34.17
C GLU A 753 -7.38 17.52 -34.04
N TRP A 754 -6.99 17.18 -32.81
CA TRP A 754 -5.73 16.50 -32.55
C TRP A 754 -5.62 15.15 -33.28
N TRP A 755 -6.69 14.34 -33.30
CA TRP A 755 -6.68 13.06 -34.01
C TRP A 755 -6.42 13.24 -35.51
N ARG A 756 -7.06 14.23 -36.14
CA ARG A 756 -6.85 14.53 -37.57
C ARG A 756 -5.46 15.07 -37.88
N GLN A 757 -4.91 15.92 -37.01
CA GLN A 757 -3.63 16.58 -37.25
C GLN A 757 -2.43 15.68 -36.92
N THR A 758 -2.49 14.93 -35.82
CA THR A 758 -1.33 14.27 -35.23
C THR A 758 -1.63 12.82 -34.84
N GLY A 759 -2.75 12.56 -34.18
CA GLY A 759 -3.06 11.27 -33.56
C GLY A 759 -3.16 10.12 -34.57
N SER A 760 -3.86 10.31 -35.69
CA SER A 760 -4.06 9.26 -36.69
C SER A 760 -2.74 8.79 -37.30
N MET A 761 -1.76 9.68 -37.52
CA MET A 761 -0.46 9.28 -38.04
C MET A 761 0.35 8.48 -37.01
N LYS A 762 0.25 8.86 -35.73
CA LYS A 762 0.99 8.23 -34.62
C LYS A 762 0.46 6.84 -34.27
N PHE A 763 -0.85 6.62 -34.34
CA PHE A 763 -1.49 5.40 -33.81
C PHE A 763 -2.10 4.49 -34.88
N ALA A 764 -2.61 5.03 -36.00
CA ALA A 764 -3.20 4.21 -37.07
C ALA A 764 -2.21 3.89 -38.20
N GLY A 765 -1.02 4.48 -38.19
CA GLY A 765 -0.07 4.43 -39.31
C GLY A 765 -0.56 5.24 -40.53
N PRO A 766 0.24 5.34 -41.61
CA PRO A 766 -0.20 6.01 -42.82
C PRO A 766 -1.35 5.22 -43.46
N ARG A 767 -2.50 5.88 -43.65
CA ARG A 767 -3.59 5.34 -44.49
C ARG A 767 -3.05 5.22 -45.92
N ALA A 768 -3.05 4.01 -46.47
CA ALA A 768 -2.70 3.72 -47.85
C ALA A 768 -3.69 4.38 -48.84
#